data_AF-W9T753-F1
#
_entry.id   AF-W9T753-F1
#
_cell.length_a   1.000
_cell.length_b   1.000
_cell.length_c   1.000
_cell.angle_alpha   90.00
_cell.angle_beta   90.00
_cell.angle_gamma   90.00
#
_symmetry.space_group_name_H-M   'P 1'
#
loop_
_entity.id
_entity.type
_entity.pdbx_description
1 polymer ?
#
loop_
_entity_poly.entity_id
_entity_poly.type
_entity_poly.pdbx_seq_one_letter_code
_entity_poly.pdbx_strand_id
1 'polypeptide(L)'
;MGRRWLIGYNVGGTATNVYAAGRVTRNWQGGGGLSALVGYAGTVTNGYWNSDTTGISGGLTTAQLQAGLPDGFDPAIWNIVTGQSYPYLSWQFAAGSTPVTLSGISDYSNASGTNSTNSSHSISVYADDALLGSSGIGANGYYYVLASADSLQDSAVTMMEKTTPNSSAIWSARLRDHVSGGTDDLDLNYGWLTIDAGADAEAFSQLDSLIEAAGFTDALQALRSWRLNVAASDFALDENIILDDGALALNGGSDTTFTPEAGIDVGTFQLEGGHWYEVGALSSFQAGNFQLLGGTFLRASGGAGTTDAPWQLIDVYGLQGMDGFLAGHFALANDIDASGTLGWSRITDDAYWSGFDPISDAASPFTGSLDGNGYSIRGLSIYRYDGSAVGLFGVTGAGSVIRDLGLVATVPYAAEYPEYAGYYSTYVYGTGNVGTLAGINGGLIENVQVLGIDHVYSGGVYGSSSTGGLVGLNESTGVIHNAYATTTVTSDGGYAGGLVGQNLGSIENSYATGTVDGEGRIGGLVGLNSGSISASYAAGVVAGGTDVDGEIGGLVGENRGTVANSYASGDVSGRGDIGSLVGYNNDGRVQDSYALGTASGDGIVGGLVGWNGGTVETSFYATTDANGADITAGLSEDDIARAGTPKTHAELINLSTFADAGWSIDDEGGTGLTWRIYESSTTPLLRSFLTAATVTVDGSLGSKTYDGSAASGSLGSYAASLADGSSADTGLIDGTLDYATTGANADDYTLADGTLTLGGLHSGQQGYDISYAGTASYVINKATLTYVANAASSTYGQLPTGLTGTVTGFVNGETQASATTGNLAFGTIATGQSNVGSYAIDGGGLSADNYVFVQDSSNATALTIDPAALTITANNDSKTYGQTANLSGYDIDGLVNGDSVSRVDLSSSGSAATATVGSYTISAANADGSGLSNYDITYVDGTLTVGKAGLTITANDASKTYGQTANLSYTANGLVNGDSVSSVDLSSSGSAATATVGSYTISADNADGTGLSNYDITYVDGTLTVGKAGLTITANDASKTYDGLAWSRGNGVSYSGFVNGEDASVLDGTLVYGGSAQGAVNAGRYSLTASGLSAGNYAISYVDGTLVISGQPVVEPTLPPPSAPPAYGDILASLTFARSEDLRRAEPTDTPLPYQVVASGIQLPEGI
;
A
#
# COMPACT_ATOMS: atom_id res chain seq x y z
N MET A 1 62.73 74.95 20.02
CA MET A 1 64.06 74.84 20.66
C MET A 1 64.31 76.08 21.53
N GLY A 2 64.27 75.94 22.87
CA GLY A 2 64.51 77.06 23.79
C GLY A 2 65.99 77.24 24.13
N ARG A 3 66.48 78.49 24.21
CA ARG A 3 67.88 78.80 24.57
C ARG A 3 68.01 78.86 26.10
N ARG A 4 68.59 77.83 26.74
CA ARG A 4 68.80 77.78 28.19
C ARG A 4 70.21 78.27 28.58
N TRP A 5 70.29 79.06 29.65
CA TRP A 5 71.51 79.57 30.28
C TRP A 5 71.29 79.60 31.80
N LEU A 6 72.32 79.45 32.63
CA LEU A 6 72.16 79.50 34.09
C LEU A 6 71.69 80.90 34.55
N ILE A 7 72.19 81.96 33.89
CA ILE A 7 71.75 83.34 34.11
C ILE A 7 71.34 83.95 32.76
N GLY A 8 70.04 84.08 32.52
CA GLY A 8 69.49 84.49 31.23
C GLY A 8 69.74 85.96 30.85
N TYR A 9 69.69 86.88 31.82
CA TYR A 9 70.01 88.30 31.63
C TYR A 9 70.41 88.89 32.99
N ASN A 10 71.55 89.58 33.07
CA ASN A 10 72.04 90.20 34.31
C ASN A 10 72.60 91.59 34.00
N VAL A 11 71.90 92.62 34.47
CA VAL A 11 72.18 94.03 34.18
C VAL A 11 72.49 94.74 35.49
N GLY A 12 73.76 95.08 35.71
CA GLY A 12 74.22 95.77 36.94
C GLY A 12 74.35 94.90 38.20
N GLY A 13 74.05 93.60 38.12
CA GLY A 13 74.21 92.66 39.24
C GLY A 13 75.55 91.92 39.23
N THR A 14 75.94 91.39 40.39
CA THR A 14 77.03 90.42 40.52
C THR A 14 76.49 89.08 41.01
N ALA A 15 76.89 87.98 40.36
CA ALA A 15 76.63 86.63 40.83
C ALA A 15 77.94 85.97 41.24
N THR A 16 78.01 85.43 42.46
CA THR A 16 79.19 84.77 43.03
C THR A 16 78.86 83.33 43.40
N ASN A 17 79.83 82.43 43.26
CA ASN A 17 79.74 81.04 43.70
C ASN A 17 78.54 80.31 43.05
N VAL A 18 78.60 80.19 41.72
CA VAL A 18 77.54 79.58 40.89
C VAL A 18 78.11 78.45 40.06
N TYR A 19 77.33 77.39 39.82
CA TYR A 19 77.74 76.34 38.90
C TYR A 19 76.59 75.76 38.06
N ALA A 20 76.93 75.09 36.96
CA ALA A 20 75.99 74.30 36.16
C ALA A 20 76.52 72.87 35.90
N ALA A 21 75.71 71.87 36.25
CA ALA A 21 75.95 70.46 35.97
C ALA A 21 75.18 69.93 34.73
N GLY A 22 74.43 70.79 34.02
CA GLY A 22 73.64 70.44 32.83
C GLY A 22 73.93 71.35 31.64
N ARG A 23 73.43 70.97 30.45
CA ARG A 23 73.77 71.60 29.16
C ARG A 23 73.44 73.08 29.08
N VAL A 24 74.48 73.91 28.92
CA VAL A 24 74.39 75.34 28.58
C VAL A 24 74.85 75.51 27.13
N THR A 25 74.10 76.23 26.30
CA THR A 25 74.44 76.39 24.88
C THR A 25 75.01 77.78 24.59
N ARG A 26 76.33 77.89 24.34
CA ARG A 26 76.92 79.12 23.79
C ARG A 26 76.30 79.44 22.43
N ASN A 27 75.76 80.64 22.27
CA ASN A 27 75.31 81.14 20.97
C ASN A 27 75.52 82.65 20.80
N TRP A 28 76.69 83.15 21.22
CA TRP A 28 77.42 84.30 20.64
C TRP A 28 78.85 84.38 21.21
N GLN A 29 79.72 85.21 20.61
CA GLN A 29 81.10 85.39 21.07
C GLN A 29 81.18 86.44 22.19
N GLY A 30 81.47 86.02 23.44
CA GLY A 30 81.81 86.96 24.52
C GLY A 30 81.59 86.48 25.96
N GLY A 31 82.57 85.77 26.54
CA GLY A 31 82.80 85.69 28.00
C GLY A 31 81.87 84.82 28.86
N GLY A 32 82.44 83.77 29.47
CA GLY A 32 81.84 83.05 30.62
C GLY A 32 80.79 81.98 30.26
N GLY A 33 81.01 80.72 30.64
CA GLY A 33 80.19 79.57 30.25
C GLY A 33 78.78 79.46 30.85
N LEU A 34 78.25 80.50 31.51
CA LEU A 34 77.04 80.42 32.35
C LEU A 34 75.97 81.50 32.06
N SER A 35 76.27 82.53 31.25
CA SER A 35 75.37 83.69 31.03
C SER A 35 75.20 84.01 29.56
N ALA A 36 74.01 84.51 29.17
CA ALA A 36 73.65 84.71 27.77
C ALA A 36 74.39 85.86 27.07
N LEU A 37 74.69 86.94 27.79
CA LEU A 37 75.28 88.14 27.22
C LEU A 37 75.95 89.00 28.31
N VAL A 38 77.27 88.90 28.46
CA VAL A 38 78.06 89.80 29.32
C VAL A 38 78.30 91.14 28.59
N GLY A 39 77.21 91.82 28.24
CA GLY A 39 77.22 93.00 27.36
C GLY A 39 77.19 94.36 28.09
N TYR A 40 76.53 94.45 29.24
CA TYR A 40 76.32 95.71 29.98
C TYR A 40 76.47 95.53 31.50
N ALA A 41 77.71 95.66 31.98
CA ALA A 41 78.08 95.93 33.38
C ALA A 41 77.55 94.96 34.45
N GLY A 42 77.41 93.67 34.15
CA GLY A 42 77.23 92.60 35.14
C GLY A 42 78.46 91.70 35.24
N THR A 43 78.70 91.09 36.40
CA THR A 43 79.86 90.23 36.66
C THR A 43 79.48 88.87 37.25
N VAL A 44 80.18 87.81 36.83
CA VAL A 44 80.10 86.47 37.42
C VAL A 44 81.47 86.10 37.96
N THR A 45 81.54 85.70 39.23
CA THR A 45 82.80 85.36 39.92
C THR A 45 82.68 83.97 40.56
N ASN A 46 83.75 83.17 40.55
CA ASN A 46 83.73 81.78 41.01
C ASN A 46 82.60 80.97 40.33
N GLY A 47 82.56 81.05 39.00
CA GLY A 47 81.55 80.43 38.15
C GLY A 47 82.08 79.16 37.48
N TYR A 48 81.57 78.00 37.85
CA TYR A 48 82.05 76.69 37.37
C TYR A 48 81.01 75.99 36.48
N TRP A 49 81.44 75.08 35.62
CA TRP A 49 80.53 74.22 34.86
C TRP A 49 81.19 72.86 34.64
N ASN A 50 80.38 71.80 34.57
CA ASN A 50 80.87 70.46 34.29
C ASN A 50 81.24 70.35 32.79
N SER A 51 82.52 70.18 32.45
CA SER A 51 82.97 70.03 31.06
C SER A 51 82.29 68.87 30.33
N ASP A 52 81.98 67.81 31.06
CA ASP A 52 81.61 66.50 30.51
C ASP A 52 80.12 66.47 30.17
N THR A 53 79.27 67.04 31.04
CA THR A 53 77.81 67.08 30.86
C THR A 53 77.30 68.36 30.19
N THR A 54 78.06 69.47 30.23
CA THR A 54 77.61 70.72 29.58
C THR A 54 77.93 70.79 28.09
N GLY A 55 78.91 70.02 27.62
CA GLY A 55 79.47 70.14 26.26
C GLY A 55 80.32 71.39 26.04
N ILE A 56 80.72 72.10 27.11
CA ILE A 56 81.58 73.30 27.02
C ILE A 56 82.98 72.99 27.57
N SER A 57 83.97 72.96 26.69
CA SER A 57 85.38 72.79 27.06
C SER A 57 85.90 73.93 27.96
N GLY A 58 86.82 73.57 28.86
CA GLY A 58 87.44 74.48 29.83
C GLY A 58 86.69 74.64 31.16
N GLY A 59 85.74 73.74 31.47
CA GLY A 59 85.14 73.60 32.80
C GLY A 59 85.96 72.70 33.73
N LEU A 60 85.34 72.26 34.84
CA LEU A 60 85.82 71.16 35.68
C LEU A 60 85.16 69.86 35.24
N THR A 61 85.80 68.71 35.37
CA THR A 61 85.15 67.42 35.10
C THR A 61 84.13 67.06 36.19
N THR A 62 83.28 66.08 35.90
CA THR A 62 82.30 65.48 36.83
C THR A 62 82.96 65.08 38.14
N ALA A 63 84.04 64.30 38.05
CA ALA A 63 84.82 63.86 39.21
C ALA A 63 85.48 65.03 39.96
N GLN A 64 85.93 66.09 39.27
CA GLN A 64 86.51 67.28 39.92
C GLN A 64 85.46 68.11 40.67
N LEU A 65 84.22 68.17 40.16
CA LEU A 65 83.10 68.83 40.84
C LEU A 65 82.51 68.01 42.00
N GLN A 66 82.70 66.69 41.99
CA GLN A 66 82.28 65.78 43.07
C GLN A 66 83.36 65.57 44.14
N ALA A 67 84.64 65.80 43.84
CA ALA A 67 85.75 65.57 44.78
C ALA A 67 85.86 66.59 45.93
N GLY A 68 85.12 67.71 45.87
CA GLY A 68 85.09 68.74 46.92
C GLY A 68 84.39 70.02 46.46
N LEU A 69 84.19 70.95 47.39
CA LEU A 69 83.65 72.27 47.06
C LEU A 69 84.64 73.06 46.18
N PRO A 70 84.22 73.62 45.02
CA PRO A 70 85.08 74.45 44.18
C PRO A 70 85.59 75.71 44.88
N ASP A 71 86.77 76.18 44.47
CA ASP A 71 87.41 77.35 45.09
C ASP A 71 86.47 78.57 45.20
N GLY A 72 86.39 79.11 46.42
CA GLY A 72 85.55 80.25 46.75
C GLY A 72 84.12 79.91 47.21
N PHE A 73 83.65 78.67 47.05
CA PHE A 73 82.40 78.22 47.67
C PHE A 73 82.58 78.11 49.19
N ASP A 74 81.76 78.84 49.96
CA ASP A 74 81.85 78.88 51.43
C ASP A 74 81.23 77.60 52.05
N PRO A 75 81.98 76.78 52.80
CA PRO A 75 81.47 75.57 53.44
C PRO A 75 80.42 75.83 54.54
N ALA A 76 80.22 77.08 54.98
CA ALA A 76 79.09 77.44 55.84
C ALA A 76 77.76 77.60 55.07
N ILE A 77 77.82 77.72 53.74
CA ILE A 77 76.67 77.95 52.86
C ILE A 77 76.44 76.76 51.91
N TRP A 78 77.52 76.10 51.50
CA TRP A 78 77.52 74.93 50.60
C TRP A 78 78.11 73.70 51.29
N ASN A 79 77.67 72.51 50.89
CA ASN A 79 78.17 71.22 51.35
C ASN A 79 78.22 70.24 50.16
N ILE A 80 78.87 69.09 50.33
CA ILE A 80 79.06 68.11 49.26
C ILE A 80 79.23 66.70 49.84
N VAL A 81 78.63 65.70 49.20
CA VAL A 81 78.91 64.29 49.47
C VAL A 81 80.08 63.88 48.59
N THR A 82 81.30 63.91 49.14
CA THR A 82 82.55 63.73 48.39
C THR A 82 82.56 62.43 47.56
N GLY A 83 82.72 62.59 46.25
CA GLY A 83 82.73 61.49 45.28
C GLY A 83 81.34 61.02 44.81
N GLN A 84 80.25 61.64 45.28
CA GLN A 84 78.87 61.25 44.94
C GLN A 84 78.02 62.45 44.46
N SER A 85 78.02 63.58 45.17
CA SER A 85 77.18 64.74 44.83
C SER A 85 77.96 65.91 44.22
N TYR A 86 77.25 66.77 43.48
CA TYR A 86 77.69 68.15 43.23
C TYR A 86 77.54 69.00 44.51
N PRO A 87 78.12 70.21 44.58
CA PRO A 87 77.89 71.15 45.68
C PRO A 87 76.40 71.49 45.83
N TYR A 88 75.82 71.23 47.00
CA TYR A 88 74.45 71.61 47.35
C TYR A 88 74.45 72.66 48.47
N LEU A 89 73.33 73.35 48.68
CA LEU A 89 73.26 74.38 49.71
C LEU A 89 73.00 73.74 51.08
N SER A 90 73.82 74.07 52.08
CA SER A 90 73.83 73.43 53.40
C SER A 90 72.51 73.57 54.18
N TRP A 91 71.64 74.51 53.79
CA TRP A 91 70.32 74.72 54.38
C TRP A 91 69.21 73.83 53.79
N GLN A 92 69.46 73.12 52.68
CA GLN A 92 68.47 72.24 52.04
C GLN A 92 68.20 70.97 52.87
N PHE A 93 69.08 70.64 53.81
CA PHE A 93 68.99 69.48 54.68
C PHE A 93 69.19 69.91 56.14
N ALA A 94 68.73 69.10 57.10
CA ALA A 94 68.81 69.43 58.52
C ALA A 94 70.26 69.53 59.00
N ALA A 95 70.54 70.47 59.92
CA ALA A 95 71.89 70.71 60.41
C ALA A 95 72.46 69.48 61.15
N GLY A 96 73.35 68.75 60.47
CA GLY A 96 73.97 67.52 60.96
C GLY A 96 73.58 66.25 60.19
N SER A 97 72.60 66.29 59.29
CA SER A 97 72.33 65.16 58.38
C SER A 97 73.20 65.22 57.12
N THR A 98 73.59 64.04 56.64
CA THR A 98 74.17 63.85 55.31
C THR A 98 73.07 63.32 54.38
N PRO A 99 72.79 63.99 53.24
CA PRO A 99 71.81 63.50 52.29
C PRO A 99 72.33 62.23 51.58
N VAL A 100 71.41 61.34 51.22
CA VAL A 100 71.71 60.19 50.36
C VAL A 100 71.66 60.66 48.90
N THR A 101 72.64 60.24 48.10
CA THR A 101 72.64 60.52 46.65
C THR A 101 72.06 59.32 45.91
N LEU A 102 70.88 59.51 45.33
CA LEU A 102 70.25 58.58 44.39
C LEU A 102 70.78 58.92 42.98
N SER A 103 71.45 57.99 42.32
CA SER A 103 72.07 58.23 41.01
C SER A 103 72.06 56.99 40.14
N GLY A 104 71.78 57.17 38.86
CA GLY A 104 71.78 56.10 37.86
C GLY A 104 71.98 56.66 36.45
N ILE A 105 71.70 55.82 35.46
CA ILE A 105 71.80 56.13 34.02
C ILE A 105 70.41 55.91 33.41
N SER A 106 69.89 56.92 32.71
CA SER A 106 68.81 56.76 31.72
C SER A 106 69.46 56.53 30.36
N ASP A 107 69.02 55.49 29.65
CA ASP A 107 69.57 55.13 28.34
C ASP A 107 68.59 55.54 27.24
N TYR A 108 68.90 56.64 26.53
CA TYR A 108 68.08 57.08 25.40
C TYR A 108 68.54 56.35 24.13
N SER A 109 68.09 55.10 24.01
CA SER A 109 68.14 54.39 22.73
C SER A 109 67.06 54.94 21.79
N ASN A 110 67.36 54.93 20.49
CA ASN A 110 66.33 54.91 19.47
C ASN A 110 66.28 53.52 18.85
N ALA A 111 65.21 53.20 18.12
CA ALA A 111 65.02 51.92 17.43
C ALA A 111 66.07 51.58 16.34
N SER A 112 67.18 52.34 16.22
CA SER A 112 68.34 52.00 15.38
C SER A 112 69.63 51.78 16.18
N GLY A 113 69.55 51.63 17.50
CA GLY A 113 70.70 51.36 18.36
C GLY A 113 71.69 52.52 18.49
N THR A 114 71.29 53.75 18.14
CA THR A 114 72.16 54.94 18.19
C THR A 114 71.82 55.82 19.39
N ASN A 115 72.63 55.70 20.44
CA ASN A 115 72.44 56.40 21.71
C ASN A 115 72.41 57.94 21.50
N SER A 116 71.25 58.55 21.74
CA SER A 116 70.92 59.90 21.25
C SER A 116 70.79 60.91 22.38
N THR A 117 71.81 61.77 22.53
CA THR A 117 72.01 62.64 23.71
C THR A 117 71.06 63.84 23.83
N ASN A 118 69.77 63.59 24.09
CA ASN A 118 68.73 64.61 24.20
C ASN A 118 68.54 65.13 25.65
N SER A 119 69.36 66.10 26.05
CA SER A 119 69.36 66.72 27.40
C SER A 119 68.14 67.62 27.71
N SER A 120 66.92 67.14 27.45
CA SER A 120 65.69 67.93 27.53
C SER A 120 64.82 67.61 28.75
N HIS A 121 65.01 66.43 29.36
CA HIS A 121 64.09 65.80 30.30
C HIS A 121 64.56 65.89 31.76
N SER A 122 63.70 65.47 32.68
CA SER A 122 63.97 65.43 34.13
C SER A 122 63.35 64.21 34.77
N ILE A 123 64.13 63.51 35.60
CA ILE A 123 63.66 62.41 36.44
C ILE A 123 63.23 62.97 37.79
N SER A 124 62.04 62.57 38.24
CA SER A 124 61.59 62.67 39.61
C SER A 124 61.75 61.31 40.28
N VAL A 125 62.23 61.30 41.54
CA VAL A 125 62.32 60.09 42.36
C VAL A 125 61.32 60.22 43.50
N TYR A 126 60.53 59.16 43.68
CA TYR A 126 59.50 59.03 44.69
C TYR A 126 59.80 57.84 45.61
N ALA A 127 59.29 57.89 46.84
CA ALA A 127 59.10 56.74 47.72
C ALA A 127 57.85 57.02 48.58
N ASP A 128 57.02 56.03 48.86
CA ASP A 128 55.71 56.20 49.53
C ASP A 128 54.83 57.32 48.92
N ASP A 129 54.77 57.41 47.58
CA ASP A 129 54.20 58.52 46.78
C ASP A 129 54.77 59.93 47.04
N ALA A 130 55.70 60.08 47.98
CA ALA A 130 56.34 61.33 48.32
C ALA A 130 57.51 61.62 47.35
N LEU A 131 57.46 62.78 46.68
CA LEU A 131 58.56 63.26 45.84
C LEU A 131 59.80 63.54 46.70
N LEU A 132 60.79 62.64 46.66
CA LEU A 132 62.08 62.80 47.34
C LEU A 132 62.92 63.91 46.69
N GLY A 133 62.81 64.05 45.36
CA GLY A 133 63.44 65.13 44.61
C GLY A 133 63.39 64.91 43.11
N SER A 134 63.88 65.88 42.33
CA SER A 134 63.96 65.78 40.87
C SER A 134 65.23 66.41 40.32
N SER A 135 65.70 65.90 39.18
CA SER A 135 66.97 66.26 38.56
C SER A 135 66.92 66.18 37.04
N GLY A 136 67.75 66.97 36.37
CA GLY A 136 67.89 66.93 34.90
C GLY A 136 68.88 65.86 34.47
N ILE A 137 68.57 65.13 33.41
CA ILE A 137 69.45 64.07 32.88
C ILE A 137 70.65 64.72 32.18
N GLY A 138 71.86 64.24 32.50
CA GLY A 138 73.11 64.66 31.86
C GLY A 138 73.19 64.22 30.40
N ALA A 139 74.04 64.88 29.60
CA ALA A 139 74.24 64.54 28.19
C ALA A 139 74.88 63.16 27.95
N ASN A 140 75.21 62.44 29.02
CA ASN A 140 75.77 61.10 29.08
C ASN A 140 74.82 60.09 29.76
N GLY A 141 73.52 60.42 29.92
CA GLY A 141 72.51 59.57 30.57
C GLY A 141 72.47 59.64 32.10
N TYR A 142 73.54 60.11 32.76
CA TYR A 142 73.62 60.13 34.23
C TYR A 142 72.72 61.20 34.86
N TYR A 143 72.06 60.86 35.96
CA TYR A 143 71.29 61.78 36.80
C TYR A 143 71.65 61.62 38.29
N TYR A 144 71.35 62.64 39.09
CA TYR A 144 71.65 62.68 40.53
C TYR A 144 70.55 63.42 41.29
N VAL A 145 69.87 62.76 42.24
CA VAL A 145 68.90 63.34 43.18
C VAL A 145 69.46 63.21 44.60
N LEU A 146 69.26 64.25 45.43
CA LEU A 146 69.68 64.25 46.84
C LEU A 146 68.44 64.20 47.73
N ALA A 147 68.35 63.16 48.56
CA ALA A 147 67.23 62.90 49.47
C ALA A 147 67.68 62.92 50.95
N SER A 148 66.73 62.94 51.88
CA SER A 148 67.02 62.75 53.30
C SER A 148 67.44 61.30 53.56
N ALA A 149 68.38 61.07 54.48
CA ALA A 149 68.70 59.73 54.94
C ALA A 149 67.51 59.04 55.64
N ASP A 150 66.62 59.83 56.24
CA ASP A 150 65.41 59.34 56.93
C ASP A 150 64.21 59.12 55.97
N SER A 151 64.32 59.45 54.68
CA SER A 151 63.24 59.31 53.69
C SER A 151 63.48 58.15 52.71
N LEU A 152 64.10 57.08 53.21
CA LEU A 152 64.41 55.82 52.50
C LEU A 152 64.31 54.66 53.49
N GLN A 153 63.14 54.47 54.12
CA GLN A 153 62.89 53.38 55.07
C GLN A 153 61.93 52.34 54.49
N ASP A 154 62.49 51.20 54.09
CA ASP A 154 61.83 49.97 53.60
C ASP A 154 60.87 50.11 52.39
N SER A 155 61.37 49.67 51.22
CA SER A 155 60.63 49.42 49.96
C SER A 155 60.39 50.62 49.03
N ALA A 156 60.09 50.32 47.76
CA ALA A 156 59.59 51.23 46.71
C ALA A 156 60.36 52.56 46.47
N VAL A 157 61.40 52.53 45.63
CA VAL A 157 62.04 53.75 45.08
C VAL A 157 61.67 53.93 43.61
N THR A 158 60.50 54.51 43.36
CA THR A 158 59.93 54.63 42.01
C THR A 158 60.51 55.85 41.27
N MET A 159 60.94 55.64 40.02
CA MET A 159 61.61 56.64 39.20
C MET A 159 60.76 57.00 37.99
N MET A 160 60.38 58.28 37.85
CA MET A 160 59.52 58.74 36.76
C MET A 160 60.22 59.83 35.93
N GLU A 161 60.41 59.59 34.63
CA GLU A 161 60.76 60.67 33.69
C GLU A 161 59.52 61.54 33.44
N LYS A 162 59.66 62.86 33.60
CA LYS A 162 58.60 63.83 33.31
C LYS A 162 58.86 64.58 32.00
N THR A 163 58.06 64.25 30.99
CA THR A 163 57.94 65.03 29.75
C THR A 163 56.92 66.18 29.90
N THR A 164 56.78 67.03 28.88
CA THR A 164 55.97 68.26 28.92
C THR A 164 54.44 67.99 28.87
N PRO A 165 53.57 68.96 29.25
CA PRO A 165 52.12 68.75 29.48
C PRO A 165 51.23 68.35 28.28
N ASN A 166 51.81 67.80 27.21
CA ASN A 166 51.16 67.53 25.92
C ASN A 166 51.50 66.12 25.36
N SER A 167 52.16 65.26 26.13
CA SER A 167 52.55 63.90 25.74
C SER A 167 52.22 62.91 26.85
N SER A 168 51.27 62.00 26.59
CA SER A 168 50.69 61.07 27.58
C SER A 168 51.56 59.85 27.92
N ALA A 169 52.86 59.90 27.65
CA ALA A 169 53.71 58.71 27.60
C ALA A 169 54.94 58.81 28.52
N ILE A 170 55.14 57.75 29.31
CA ILE A 170 56.34 57.49 30.11
C ILE A 170 57.30 56.72 29.20
N TRP A 171 58.50 57.25 28.95
CA TRP A 171 59.50 56.64 28.05
C TRP A 171 60.79 56.38 28.85
N SER A 172 61.18 55.11 28.94
CA SER A 172 62.38 54.53 29.58
C SER A 172 62.66 54.95 31.03
N ALA A 173 62.51 54.01 31.95
CA ALA A 173 63.17 54.03 33.26
C ALA A 173 63.74 52.64 33.51
N ARG A 174 65.06 52.55 33.68
CA ARG A 174 65.74 51.30 33.99
C ARG A 174 65.96 51.18 35.48
N LEU A 175 65.23 50.28 36.14
CA LEU A 175 65.53 49.92 37.52
C LEU A 175 66.67 48.90 37.54
N ARG A 176 67.63 49.10 38.44
CA ARG A 176 68.71 48.16 38.69
C ARG A 176 68.99 48.13 40.18
N ASP A 177 68.76 46.98 40.81
CA ASP A 177 69.16 46.78 42.19
C ASP A 177 70.69 46.87 42.34
N HIS A 178 71.15 47.28 43.52
CA HIS A 178 72.56 47.31 43.90
C HIS A 178 72.86 46.46 45.14
N VAL A 179 71.86 45.79 45.72
CA VAL A 179 71.96 45.08 47.00
C VAL A 179 72.35 43.60 46.82
N SER A 180 71.90 42.90 45.77
CA SER A 180 72.20 41.47 45.61
C SER A 180 72.33 40.92 44.18
N GLY A 181 73.28 41.42 43.40
CA GLY A 181 74.15 40.60 42.52
C GLY A 181 73.56 39.83 41.33
N GLY A 182 72.24 39.82 41.11
CA GLY A 182 71.58 39.27 39.92
C GLY A 182 71.75 40.19 38.69
N THR A 183 71.31 39.70 37.52
CA THR A 183 71.45 40.40 36.24
C THR A 183 70.12 40.60 35.52
N ASP A 184 69.06 40.78 36.30
CA ASP A 184 67.69 41.00 35.83
C ASP A 184 67.46 42.53 35.76
N ASP A 185 67.24 43.06 34.56
CA ASP A 185 67.00 44.49 34.31
C ASP A 185 65.54 44.70 33.88
N LEU A 186 64.92 45.74 34.44
CA LEU A 186 63.55 46.17 34.11
C LEU A 186 63.59 47.49 33.34
N ASP A 187 62.96 47.58 32.16
CA ASP A 187 62.97 48.77 31.29
C ASP A 187 61.56 49.13 30.76
N LEU A 188 61.35 50.38 30.34
CA LEU A 188 60.04 50.94 29.93
C LEU A 188 60.07 51.50 28.49
N ASN A 189 60.30 50.66 27.50
CA ASN A 189 60.50 51.10 26.11
C ASN A 189 59.18 51.29 25.35
N TYR A 190 58.93 52.52 24.87
CA TYR A 190 57.85 52.86 23.95
C TYR A 190 56.41 52.48 24.37
N GLY A 191 56.17 52.35 25.68
CA GLY A 191 54.88 51.90 26.24
C GLY A 191 54.81 50.42 26.59
N TRP A 192 55.89 49.67 26.32
CA TRP A 192 56.11 48.32 26.81
C TRP A 192 56.95 48.32 28.09
N LEU A 193 56.55 47.51 29.07
CA LEU A 193 57.38 47.02 30.16
C LEU A 193 58.23 45.88 29.63
N THR A 194 59.52 46.11 29.37
CA THR A 194 60.45 45.03 29.02
C THR A 194 61.07 44.46 30.28
N ILE A 195 61.00 43.14 30.43
CA ILE A 195 61.58 42.38 31.55
C ILE A 195 62.61 41.41 30.95
N ASP A 196 63.87 41.56 31.32
CA ASP A 196 64.95 40.64 30.91
C ASP A 196 65.15 39.57 32.00
N ALA A 197 64.70 38.35 31.76
CA ALA A 197 64.81 37.22 32.68
C ALA A 197 66.14 36.47 32.50
N GLY A 198 66.99 36.48 33.54
CA GLY A 198 68.23 35.71 33.56
C GLY A 198 68.01 34.20 33.44
N ALA A 199 69.07 33.46 33.11
CA ALA A 199 69.01 32.00 32.97
C ALA A 199 68.79 31.24 34.29
N ASP A 200 68.86 31.94 35.44
CA ASP A 200 68.53 31.42 36.77
C ASP A 200 67.05 31.66 37.16
N ALA A 201 66.26 32.33 36.31
CA ALA A 201 64.84 32.63 36.55
C ALA A 201 63.94 31.65 35.77
N GLU A 202 63.32 30.71 36.49
CA GLU A 202 62.61 29.55 35.91
C GLU A 202 61.07 29.70 35.88
N ALA A 203 60.50 30.74 36.51
CA ALA A 203 59.05 30.95 36.62
C ALA A 203 58.66 32.42 36.76
N PHE A 204 57.47 32.80 36.27
CA PHE A 204 56.97 34.18 36.26
C PHE A 204 56.81 34.77 37.66
N SER A 205 56.35 33.99 38.65
CA SER A 205 56.22 34.43 40.05
C SER A 205 57.53 34.94 40.67
N GLN A 206 58.68 34.50 40.16
CA GLN A 206 60.01 34.97 40.56
C GLN A 206 60.27 36.41 40.06
N LEU A 207 59.70 36.77 38.91
CA LEU A 207 59.76 38.10 38.32
C LEU A 207 58.70 39.01 38.93
N ASP A 208 57.47 38.54 39.15
CA ASP A 208 56.45 39.33 39.83
C ASP A 208 56.90 39.71 41.26
N SER A 209 57.50 38.76 41.99
CA SER A 209 58.16 39.03 43.28
C SER A 209 59.23 40.14 43.21
N LEU A 210 59.97 40.26 42.10
CA LEU A 210 60.94 41.35 41.88
C LEU A 210 60.25 42.67 41.53
N ILE A 211 59.12 42.64 40.84
CA ILE A 211 58.34 43.81 40.42
C ILE A 211 57.51 44.39 41.59
N GLU A 212 56.93 43.53 42.45
CA GLU A 212 56.36 43.93 43.75
C GLU A 212 57.43 44.56 44.64
N ALA A 213 58.59 43.92 44.79
CA ALA A 213 59.71 44.44 45.60
C ALA A 213 60.25 45.78 45.06
N ALA A 214 60.18 46.00 43.75
CA ALA A 214 60.49 47.27 43.10
C ALA A 214 59.45 48.37 43.38
N GLY A 215 58.26 48.04 43.89
CA GLY A 215 57.25 48.99 44.37
C GLY A 215 56.21 49.41 43.32
N PHE A 216 55.93 48.57 42.32
CA PHE A 216 55.00 48.90 41.23
C PHE A 216 53.53 48.49 41.46
N THR A 217 53.13 48.08 42.67
CA THR A 217 51.85 47.39 42.96
C THR A 217 50.57 48.09 42.46
N ASP A 218 50.47 49.43 42.48
CA ASP A 218 49.37 50.18 41.84
C ASP A 218 49.74 50.78 40.46
N ALA A 219 51.03 50.82 40.11
CA ALA A 219 51.54 51.47 38.90
C ALA A 219 51.67 50.51 37.70
N LEU A 220 51.85 49.22 37.94
CA LEU A 220 52.01 48.20 36.88
C LEU A 220 50.71 48.01 36.09
N GLN A 221 49.55 48.09 36.75
CA GLN A 221 48.23 48.03 36.11
C GLN A 221 47.96 49.23 35.16
N ALA A 222 48.78 50.28 35.19
CA ALA A 222 48.74 51.37 34.21
C ALA A 222 49.59 51.10 32.95
N LEU A 223 50.46 50.07 32.97
CA LEU A 223 51.33 49.67 31.86
C LEU A 223 50.70 48.48 31.14
N ARG A 224 49.99 48.77 30.06
CA ARG A 224 49.18 47.77 29.33
C ARG A 224 49.99 46.79 28.49
N SER A 225 51.23 47.08 28.12
CA SER A 225 52.01 46.16 27.28
C SER A 225 53.28 45.68 27.98
N TRP A 226 53.54 44.38 27.98
CA TRP A 226 54.68 43.72 28.63
C TRP A 226 55.44 42.86 27.61
N ARG A 227 56.77 42.99 27.52
CA ARG A 227 57.65 42.09 26.77
C ARG A 227 58.53 41.34 27.77
N LEU A 228 58.54 40.02 27.67
CA LEU A 228 59.37 39.14 28.48
C LEU A 228 60.43 38.47 27.60
N ASN A 229 61.69 38.85 27.79
CA ASN A 229 62.84 38.20 27.16
C ASN A 229 63.36 37.11 28.10
N VAL A 230 63.44 35.85 27.65
CA VAL A 230 63.79 34.70 28.52
C VAL A 230 65.06 34.00 28.07
N ALA A 231 66.01 33.85 29.00
CA ALA A 231 67.25 33.11 28.80
C ALA A 231 67.25 31.67 29.36
N ALA A 232 66.21 31.27 30.11
CA ALA A 232 66.03 29.91 30.61
C ALA A 232 65.65 28.92 29.47
N SER A 233 65.91 27.62 29.65
CA SER A 233 65.47 26.57 28.71
C SER A 233 64.01 26.17 28.91
N ASP A 234 63.49 26.30 30.12
CA ASP A 234 62.11 26.03 30.46
C ASP A 234 61.66 27.14 31.42
N PHE A 235 60.49 27.71 31.17
CA PHE A 235 59.97 28.86 31.91
C PHE A 235 58.48 28.71 32.17
N ALA A 236 58.10 28.65 33.45
CA ALA A 236 56.71 28.55 33.85
C ALA A 236 56.01 29.93 33.83
N LEU A 237 54.83 30.01 33.21
CA LEU A 237 53.90 31.12 33.38
C LEU A 237 52.87 30.69 34.44
N ASP A 238 53.28 30.81 35.70
CA ASP A 238 52.62 30.25 36.88
C ASP A 238 51.62 31.21 37.58
N GLU A 239 51.48 32.44 37.06
CA GLU A 239 50.54 33.45 37.53
C GLU A 239 49.73 34.06 36.38
N ASN A 240 48.52 34.58 36.68
CA ASN A 240 47.60 35.06 35.64
C ASN A 240 48.05 36.41 35.06
N ILE A 241 48.32 36.46 33.76
CA ILE A 241 48.69 37.69 33.06
C ILE A 241 47.45 38.27 32.36
N ILE A 242 46.90 39.34 32.94
CA ILE A 242 45.69 40.03 32.46
C ILE A 242 46.03 41.49 32.15
N LEU A 243 45.87 41.92 30.90
CA LEU A 243 46.37 43.23 30.41
C LEU A 243 45.32 44.16 29.77
N ASP A 244 44.01 43.88 29.89
CA ASP A 244 42.93 44.58 29.16
C ASP A 244 43.23 44.62 27.64
N ASP A 245 43.00 45.77 26.97
CA ASP A 245 43.38 46.08 25.58
C ASP A 245 44.92 46.04 25.29
N GLY A 246 45.70 45.55 26.24
CA GLY A 246 47.14 45.54 26.29
C GLY A 246 47.81 44.39 25.56
N ALA A 247 49.15 44.35 25.54
CA ALA A 247 49.91 43.41 24.71
C ALA A 247 50.98 42.63 25.49
N LEU A 248 50.95 41.30 25.42
CA LEU A 248 52.00 40.42 25.94
C LEU A 248 52.89 39.94 24.78
N ALA A 249 54.20 40.14 24.89
CA ALA A 249 55.20 39.61 23.95
C ALA A 249 56.16 38.67 24.69
N LEU A 250 56.30 37.44 24.19
CA LEU A 250 57.21 36.42 24.73
C LEU A 250 58.35 36.18 23.74
N ASN A 251 59.59 36.28 24.21
CA ASN A 251 60.80 36.21 23.41
C ASN A 251 61.84 35.29 24.07
N GLY A 252 61.71 33.98 23.82
CA GLY A 252 62.67 32.97 24.27
C GLY A 252 63.76 32.68 23.22
N GLY A 253 64.82 31.98 23.64
CA GLY A 253 65.77 31.36 22.72
C GLY A 253 65.15 30.20 21.92
N SER A 254 65.88 29.66 20.94
CA SER A 254 65.42 28.50 20.15
C SER A 254 65.17 27.24 20.96
N ASP A 255 65.73 27.19 22.18
CA ASP A 255 65.69 26.04 23.08
C ASP A 255 64.84 26.36 24.33
N THR A 256 64.08 27.47 24.33
CA THR A 256 63.25 27.95 25.46
C THR A 256 61.80 27.50 25.33
N THR A 257 61.33 26.71 26.29
CA THR A 257 59.93 26.26 26.42
C THR A 257 59.16 27.14 27.40
N PHE A 258 58.13 27.85 26.92
CA PHE A 258 57.12 28.48 27.77
C PHE A 258 56.06 27.44 28.15
N THR A 259 55.93 27.19 29.46
CA THR A 259 54.96 26.24 30.03
C THR A 259 53.90 27.03 30.81
N PRO A 260 52.67 27.18 30.30
CA PRO A 260 51.60 27.86 31.02
C PRO A 260 51.00 26.98 32.12
N GLU A 261 51.03 27.46 33.36
CA GLU A 261 50.29 26.85 34.48
C GLU A 261 49.10 27.73 34.92
N ALA A 262 49.11 29.02 34.53
CA ALA A 262 48.07 30.01 34.78
C ALA A 262 47.54 30.67 33.48
N GLY A 263 46.54 31.54 33.63
CA GLY A 263 45.76 32.10 32.52
C GLY A 263 46.32 33.38 31.89
N ILE A 264 46.07 33.55 30.59
CA ILE A 264 46.41 34.74 29.80
C ILE A 264 45.11 35.40 29.29
N ASP A 265 44.94 36.70 29.50
CA ASP A 265 43.85 37.50 28.91
C ASP A 265 44.37 38.89 28.47
N VAL A 266 44.54 39.07 27.16
CA VAL A 266 45.26 40.22 26.58
C VAL A 266 44.63 40.73 25.27
N GLY A 267 44.72 42.04 25.02
CA GLY A 267 44.34 42.65 23.75
C GLY A 267 45.25 42.27 22.58
N THR A 268 46.50 41.87 22.82
CA THR A 268 47.40 41.29 21.82
C THR A 268 48.37 40.29 22.47
N PHE A 269 48.58 39.14 21.83
CA PHE A 269 49.62 38.17 22.19
C PHE A 269 50.63 38.02 21.05
N GLN A 270 51.92 38.07 21.36
CA GLN A 270 53.01 37.92 20.40
C GLN A 270 54.01 36.86 20.88
N LEU A 271 54.28 35.84 20.07
CA LEU A 271 55.38 34.90 20.31
C LEU A 271 56.54 35.21 19.34
N GLU A 272 57.49 36.02 19.81
CA GLU A 272 58.66 36.49 19.05
C GLU A 272 59.74 35.41 18.92
N GLY A 273 59.86 34.51 19.91
CA GLY A 273 60.82 33.41 19.91
C GLY A 273 60.52 32.37 21.00
N GLY A 274 61.06 31.15 20.85
CA GLY A 274 60.83 30.01 21.73
C GLY A 274 59.63 29.13 21.36
N HIS A 275 59.29 28.20 22.25
CA HIS A 275 58.23 27.22 22.08
C HIS A 275 57.17 27.38 23.17
N TRP A 276 55.92 27.71 22.83
CA TRP A 276 54.79 27.49 23.74
C TRP A 276 54.40 26.01 23.67
N TYR A 277 54.45 25.30 24.79
CA TYR A 277 54.12 23.88 24.84
C TYR A 277 53.08 23.59 25.92
N GLU A 278 51.88 23.21 25.50
CA GLU A 278 50.74 23.02 26.38
C GLU A 278 49.89 21.84 25.89
N VAL A 279 50.07 20.67 26.53
CA VAL A 279 49.38 19.43 26.12
C VAL A 279 48.74 18.74 27.32
N GLY A 280 47.41 18.60 27.30
CA GLY A 280 46.62 17.92 28.32
C GLY A 280 45.69 18.86 29.08
N ALA A 281 46.06 19.22 30.31
CA ALA A 281 45.34 20.24 31.07
C ALA A 281 45.73 21.63 30.53
N LEU A 282 44.74 22.37 30.02
CA LEU A 282 44.94 23.67 29.41
C LEU A 282 44.54 24.80 30.37
N SER A 283 45.32 25.88 30.41
CA SER A 283 44.96 27.12 31.08
C SER A 283 43.97 27.95 30.25
N SER A 284 43.34 28.96 30.85
CA SER A 284 42.49 29.91 30.12
C SER A 284 43.36 30.85 29.28
N PHE A 285 43.12 30.92 27.97
CA PHE A 285 43.87 31.78 27.05
C PHE A 285 42.91 32.61 26.18
N GLN A 286 43.12 33.93 26.17
CA GLN A 286 42.36 34.87 25.35
C GLN A 286 43.30 35.95 24.80
N ALA A 287 43.24 36.17 23.48
CA ALA A 287 44.01 37.19 22.78
C ALA A 287 43.15 37.92 21.74
N GLY A 288 42.93 39.22 21.90
CA GLY A 288 42.19 40.06 20.93
C GLY A 288 42.85 40.13 19.55
N ASN A 289 44.17 39.96 19.50
CA ASN A 289 45.00 39.86 18.32
C ASN A 289 46.13 38.87 18.61
N PHE A 290 46.21 37.76 17.88
CA PHE A 290 47.20 36.70 18.14
C PHE A 290 48.24 36.65 17.02
N GLN A 291 49.53 36.65 17.39
CA GLN A 291 50.64 36.75 16.44
C GLN A 291 51.77 35.76 16.77
N LEU A 292 52.15 34.95 15.79
CA LEU A 292 53.37 34.17 15.80
C LEU A 292 54.40 34.89 14.92
N LEU A 293 55.50 35.36 15.53
CA LEU A 293 56.50 36.22 14.88
C LEU A 293 57.89 35.56 14.76
N GLY A 294 58.08 34.40 15.40
CA GLY A 294 59.31 33.61 15.29
C GLY A 294 59.34 32.34 16.15
N GLY A 295 58.50 32.24 17.18
CA GLY A 295 58.33 31.01 17.98
C GLY A 295 57.18 30.11 17.52
N THR A 296 57.19 28.85 17.97
CA THR A 296 56.13 27.85 17.67
C THR A 296 55.12 27.73 18.79
N PHE A 297 53.85 27.51 18.49
CA PHE A 297 52.78 27.42 19.49
C PHE A 297 52.04 26.08 19.42
N LEU A 298 52.14 25.25 20.46
CA LEU A 298 51.38 24.01 20.59
C LEU A 298 50.46 24.08 21.80
N ARG A 299 49.15 24.04 21.54
CA ARG A 299 48.10 24.07 22.55
C ARG A 299 47.02 23.04 22.21
N ALA A 300 46.96 21.95 22.98
CA ALA A 300 46.10 20.80 22.69
C ALA A 300 45.61 20.09 23.97
N SER A 301 44.35 19.69 24.02
CA SER A 301 43.76 18.96 25.17
C SER A 301 44.30 17.53 25.36
N GLY A 302 45.12 17.05 24.44
CA GLY A 302 45.73 15.72 24.46
C GLY A 302 46.46 15.41 23.15
N GLY A 303 46.93 14.17 23.04
CA GLY A 303 47.66 13.66 21.86
C GLY A 303 49.17 13.79 21.94
N ALA A 304 49.85 13.31 20.89
CA ALA A 304 51.30 13.26 20.75
C ALA A 304 51.77 13.65 19.33
N GLY A 305 50.89 14.21 18.49
CA GLY A 305 51.19 14.63 17.13
C GLY A 305 51.39 13.49 16.12
N THR A 306 51.00 12.26 16.46
CA THR A 306 51.17 11.06 15.61
C THR A 306 49.84 10.59 15.02
N THR A 307 49.86 9.76 13.97
CA THR A 307 48.64 9.17 13.35
C THR A 307 47.71 8.50 14.35
N ASP A 308 48.30 7.80 15.33
CA ASP A 308 47.59 6.97 16.30
C ASP A 308 47.16 7.78 17.55
N ALA A 309 47.71 8.98 17.71
CA ALA A 309 47.44 9.91 18.80
C ALA A 309 47.63 11.37 18.33
N PRO A 310 46.74 11.88 17.46
CA PRO A 310 46.84 13.25 16.95
C PRO A 310 46.64 14.27 18.07
N TRP A 311 47.23 15.46 17.95
CA TRP A 311 47.02 16.55 18.90
C TRP A 311 45.58 17.07 18.82
N GLN A 312 44.93 17.14 19.98
CA GLN A 312 43.51 17.44 20.12
C GLN A 312 43.27 18.94 20.30
N LEU A 313 43.06 19.65 19.19
CA LEU A 313 42.85 21.09 19.15
C LEU A 313 41.47 21.46 19.71
N ILE A 314 41.41 22.56 20.48
CA ILE A 314 40.16 23.03 21.13
C ILE A 314 39.77 24.49 20.85
N ASP A 315 40.69 25.28 20.29
CA ASP A 315 40.52 26.72 20.10
C ASP A 315 41.35 27.22 18.91
N VAL A 316 41.07 28.46 18.48
CA VAL A 316 41.69 29.06 17.29
C VAL A 316 43.18 29.35 17.46
N TYR A 317 43.69 29.42 18.69
CA TYR A 317 45.11 29.64 18.97
C TYR A 317 45.90 28.34 18.75
N GLY A 318 45.37 27.20 19.21
CA GLY A 318 45.89 25.87 18.87
C GLY A 318 45.83 25.58 17.37
N LEU A 319 44.76 26.01 16.68
CA LEU A 319 44.62 25.93 15.23
C LEU A 319 45.69 26.76 14.50
N GLN A 320 45.90 28.02 14.89
CA GLN A 320 46.95 28.87 14.30
C GLN A 320 48.36 28.31 14.57
N GLY A 321 48.54 27.68 15.73
CA GLY A 321 49.77 27.02 16.15
C GLY A 321 50.25 25.86 15.26
N MET A 322 49.35 25.26 14.45
CA MET A 322 49.69 24.19 13.50
C MET A 322 50.83 24.57 12.54
N ASP A 323 51.01 25.86 12.24
CA ASP A 323 52.06 26.35 11.35
C ASP A 323 53.49 26.03 11.86
N GLY A 324 53.70 25.97 13.18
CA GLY A 324 54.97 25.53 13.76
C GLY A 324 55.26 24.02 13.60
N PHE A 325 54.31 23.24 13.10
CA PHE A 325 54.28 21.77 13.23
C PHE A 325 53.74 21.09 11.96
N LEU A 326 54.19 21.53 10.78
CA LEU A 326 53.63 21.20 9.47
C LEU A 326 53.62 19.70 9.06
N ALA A 327 54.34 18.84 9.77
CA ALA A 327 54.34 17.39 9.58
C ALA A 327 53.58 16.63 10.71
N GLY A 328 52.94 17.36 11.63
CA GLY A 328 52.20 16.81 12.76
C GLY A 328 50.80 16.34 12.40
N HIS A 329 50.26 15.44 13.21
CA HIS A 329 48.89 14.95 13.07
C HIS A 329 47.99 15.60 14.12
N PHE A 330 46.86 16.15 13.68
CA PHE A 330 45.92 16.95 14.45
C PHE A 330 44.49 16.40 14.33
N ALA A 331 43.69 16.61 15.37
CA ALA A 331 42.26 16.35 15.36
C ALA A 331 41.52 17.44 16.13
N LEU A 332 40.30 17.79 15.71
CA LEU A 332 39.43 18.66 16.50
C LEU A 332 38.75 17.87 17.63
N ALA A 333 38.64 18.50 18.80
CA ALA A 333 37.93 17.96 19.97
C ALA A 333 36.59 18.67 20.27
N ASN A 334 36.29 19.75 19.54
CA ASN A 334 35.08 20.55 19.59
C ASN A 334 34.94 21.39 18.30
N ASP A 335 33.83 22.10 18.17
CA ASP A 335 33.74 23.22 17.23
C ASP A 335 34.68 24.36 17.66
N ILE A 336 35.45 24.92 16.73
CA ILE A 336 36.33 26.07 16.97
C ILE A 336 35.62 27.35 16.53
N ASP A 337 35.49 28.32 17.44
CA ASP A 337 35.14 29.70 17.07
C ASP A 337 36.41 30.46 16.65
N ALA A 338 36.45 30.86 15.39
CA ALA A 338 37.51 31.66 14.78
C ALA A 338 37.02 33.09 14.44
N SER A 339 35.84 33.51 14.88
CA SER A 339 35.31 34.86 14.59
C SER A 339 36.20 36.00 15.11
N GLY A 340 36.93 35.75 16.22
CA GLY A 340 37.94 36.68 16.74
C GLY A 340 39.08 36.99 15.76
N THR A 341 39.34 36.14 14.75
CA THR A 341 40.37 36.37 13.73
C THR A 341 40.12 37.65 12.93
N LEU A 342 38.88 38.12 12.82
CA LEU A 342 38.54 39.42 12.20
C LEU A 342 39.24 40.61 12.88
N GLY A 343 39.55 40.52 14.18
CA GLY A 343 40.32 41.52 14.93
C GLY A 343 41.84 41.34 14.82
N TRP A 344 42.31 40.19 14.35
CA TRP A 344 43.75 39.90 14.23
C TRP A 344 44.34 40.70 13.07
N SER A 345 45.49 41.34 13.29
CA SER A 345 46.16 42.16 12.29
C SER A 345 47.66 42.17 12.49
N ARG A 346 48.41 42.19 11.39
CA ARG A 346 49.87 42.22 11.33
C ARG A 346 50.28 43.33 10.37
N ILE A 347 50.99 44.32 10.89
CA ILE A 347 51.62 45.38 10.11
C ILE A 347 53.07 44.95 9.87
N THR A 348 53.43 44.71 8.62
CA THR A 348 54.84 44.63 8.19
C THR A 348 55.28 45.99 7.64
N ASP A 349 56.55 46.15 7.28
CA ASP A 349 57.07 47.40 6.70
C ASP A 349 56.51 47.68 5.27
N ASP A 350 55.86 46.69 4.66
CA ASP A 350 55.44 46.65 3.26
C ASP A 350 53.95 46.30 3.01
N ALA A 351 53.29 45.58 3.92
CA ALA A 351 51.90 45.11 3.75
C ALA A 351 51.02 45.28 5.01
N TYR A 352 49.70 45.30 4.78
CA TYR A 352 48.68 45.22 5.83
C TYR A 352 47.95 43.89 5.71
N TRP A 353 48.24 42.96 6.62
CA TRP A 353 47.57 41.66 6.69
C TRP A 353 46.63 41.64 7.90
N SER A 354 45.45 41.04 7.73
CA SER A 354 44.48 40.86 8.82
C SER A 354 43.74 39.54 8.68
N GLY A 355 43.16 39.03 9.76
CA GLY A 355 42.71 37.64 9.78
C GLY A 355 43.84 36.63 10.07
N PHE A 356 43.41 35.39 10.29
CA PHE A 356 44.24 34.20 10.51
C PHE A 356 45.35 34.07 9.44
N ASP A 357 46.56 33.67 9.85
CA ASP A 357 47.69 33.43 8.93
C ASP A 357 47.58 32.02 8.34
N PRO A 358 47.52 31.84 7.00
CA PRO A 358 47.42 30.52 6.37
C PRO A 358 48.50 29.56 6.88
N ILE A 359 48.09 28.40 7.38
CA ILE A 359 49.01 27.34 7.81
C ILE A 359 49.78 26.87 6.56
N SER A 360 51.12 26.84 6.62
CA SER A 360 52.05 26.46 5.54
C SER A 360 52.07 27.35 4.29
N ASP A 361 53.23 27.41 3.64
CA ASP A 361 53.45 28.14 2.39
C ASP A 361 54.05 27.24 1.28
N ALA A 362 54.35 27.83 0.12
CA ALA A 362 54.92 27.10 -1.02
C ALA A 362 56.40 26.68 -0.84
N ALA A 363 57.09 27.15 0.20
CA ALA A 363 58.44 26.73 0.54
C ALA A 363 58.45 25.63 1.61
N SER A 364 57.46 25.65 2.51
CA SER A 364 57.23 24.69 3.60
C SER A 364 55.75 24.28 3.59
N PRO A 365 55.34 23.30 2.76
CA PRO A 365 53.93 22.88 2.66
C PRO A 365 53.51 21.95 3.82
N PHE A 366 52.22 21.99 4.19
CA PHE A 366 51.67 21.10 5.22
C PHE A 366 51.64 19.65 4.72
N THR A 367 52.31 18.74 5.42
CA THR A 367 52.45 17.31 5.05
C THR A 367 51.88 16.35 6.09
N GLY A 368 51.39 16.87 7.22
CA GLY A 368 50.71 16.11 8.28
C GLY A 368 49.25 15.80 7.97
N SER A 369 48.41 15.73 9.01
CA SER A 369 46.96 15.56 8.84
C SER A 369 46.11 16.39 9.79
N LEU A 370 44.92 16.80 9.34
CA LEU A 370 43.88 17.39 10.17
C LEU A 370 42.58 16.58 10.05
N ASP A 371 42.18 15.96 11.16
CA ASP A 371 40.91 15.28 11.33
C ASP A 371 39.89 16.23 11.96
N GLY A 372 38.93 16.72 11.18
CA GLY A 372 37.84 17.54 11.67
C GLY A 372 36.92 16.80 12.63
N ASN A 373 36.92 15.46 12.60
CA ASN A 373 36.21 14.59 13.56
C ASN A 373 34.69 14.88 13.65
N GLY A 374 34.12 15.46 12.58
CA GLY A 374 32.73 15.94 12.49
C GLY A 374 32.48 17.36 12.99
N TYR A 375 33.50 18.05 13.54
CA TYR A 375 33.39 19.42 14.06
C TYR A 375 33.60 20.50 13.00
N SER A 376 33.21 21.73 13.34
CA SER A 376 33.30 22.92 12.47
C SER A 376 34.23 24.00 13.02
N ILE A 377 35.02 24.61 12.14
CA ILE A 377 35.64 25.93 12.36
C ILE A 377 34.66 27.01 11.87
N ARG A 378 34.38 28.01 12.72
CA ARG A 378 33.32 29.00 12.52
C ARG A 378 33.84 30.43 12.42
N GLY A 379 33.37 31.21 11.45
CA GLY A 379 33.65 32.66 11.35
C GLY A 379 35.09 33.04 10.95
N LEU A 380 35.84 32.10 10.35
CA LEU A 380 37.21 32.31 9.90
C LEU A 380 37.34 33.52 8.95
N SER A 381 38.28 34.42 9.23
CA SER A 381 38.58 35.60 8.41
C SER A 381 40.06 35.57 7.99
N ILE A 382 40.36 35.78 6.70
CA ILE A 382 41.71 35.77 6.12
C ILE A 382 41.81 36.85 5.03
N TYR A 383 42.65 37.85 5.24
CA TYR A 383 42.90 38.93 4.28
C TYR A 383 44.40 39.04 3.97
N ARG A 384 44.81 38.59 2.78
CA ARG A 384 46.20 38.58 2.32
C ARG A 384 46.29 39.26 0.94
N TYR A 385 46.28 40.59 0.94
CA TYR A 385 46.15 41.43 -0.27
C TYR A 385 47.15 41.11 -1.40
N ASP A 386 48.34 40.65 -1.06
CA ASP A 386 49.43 40.24 -1.95
C ASP A 386 49.73 38.73 -1.91
N GLY A 387 48.86 37.95 -1.24
CA GLY A 387 49.02 36.51 -1.02
C GLY A 387 48.82 35.68 -2.28
N SER A 388 49.80 34.82 -2.58
CA SER A 388 49.82 33.93 -3.76
C SER A 388 49.13 32.57 -3.54
N ALA A 389 48.94 32.18 -2.28
CA ALA A 389 48.21 31.00 -1.85
C ALA A 389 47.50 31.32 -0.53
N VAL A 390 46.16 31.32 -0.51
CA VAL A 390 45.35 31.85 0.60
C VAL A 390 44.19 30.92 0.92
N GLY A 391 44.08 30.53 2.19
CA GLY A 391 43.06 29.66 2.78
C GLY A 391 43.41 29.34 4.24
N LEU A 392 42.65 28.48 4.92
CA LEU A 392 43.06 27.95 6.23
C LEU A 392 44.48 27.35 6.16
N PHE A 393 44.78 26.67 5.05
CA PHE A 393 46.12 26.31 4.62
C PHE A 393 46.54 27.16 3.41
N GLY A 394 47.80 27.57 3.35
CA GLY A 394 48.38 28.12 2.12
C GLY A 394 48.59 27.02 1.09
N VAL A 395 49.42 26.01 1.42
CA VAL A 395 49.77 24.91 0.52
C VAL A 395 49.80 23.56 1.22
N THR A 396 48.82 22.69 0.94
CA THR A 396 48.91 21.28 1.36
C THR A 396 49.86 20.53 0.43
N GLY A 397 50.72 19.68 0.99
CA GLY A 397 51.75 18.93 0.28
C GLY A 397 51.32 17.52 -0.10
N ALA A 398 52.01 16.93 -1.07
CA ALA A 398 51.76 15.55 -1.49
C ALA A 398 51.88 14.56 -0.31
N GLY A 399 50.75 13.93 0.04
CA GLY A 399 50.63 12.98 1.16
C GLY A 399 49.94 13.53 2.41
N SER A 400 49.60 14.83 2.48
CA SER A 400 48.78 15.36 3.56
C SER A 400 47.35 14.81 3.51
N VAL A 401 46.67 14.75 4.66
CA VAL A 401 45.25 14.35 4.75
C VAL A 401 44.45 15.36 5.56
N ILE A 402 43.45 15.99 4.96
CA ILE A 402 42.46 16.81 5.67
C ILE A 402 41.09 16.16 5.46
N ARG A 403 40.39 15.83 6.55
CA ARG A 403 39.08 15.17 6.42
C ARG A 403 38.05 15.52 7.50
N ASP A 404 36.79 15.20 7.23
CA ASP A 404 35.67 15.22 8.18
C ASP A 404 35.46 16.58 8.89
N LEU A 405 35.63 17.68 8.14
CA LEU A 405 35.74 19.05 8.64
C LEU A 405 34.66 19.98 8.07
N GLY A 406 34.01 20.76 8.95
CA GLY A 406 33.19 21.91 8.55
C GLY A 406 33.97 23.23 8.57
N LEU A 407 33.83 24.04 7.52
CA LEU A 407 34.23 25.45 7.49
C LEU A 407 32.96 26.30 7.30
N VAL A 408 32.54 27.02 8.34
CA VAL A 408 31.17 27.56 8.42
C VAL A 408 31.17 29.07 8.65
N ALA A 409 30.49 29.79 7.77
CA ALA A 409 30.23 31.21 7.91
C ALA A 409 29.27 31.48 9.08
N THR A 410 29.65 32.40 9.95
CA THR A 410 28.80 32.93 11.02
C THR A 410 28.62 34.44 10.84
N VAL A 411 27.47 34.97 11.24
CA VAL A 411 27.27 36.42 11.38
C VAL A 411 27.67 36.80 12.81
N PRO A 412 28.84 37.43 13.06
CA PRO A 412 29.31 37.66 14.43
C PRO A 412 28.56 38.82 15.12
N TYR A 413 27.85 39.65 14.35
CA TYR A 413 27.63 41.05 14.73
C TYR A 413 26.22 41.61 14.49
N ALA A 414 25.19 40.76 14.55
CA ALA A 414 23.80 41.19 14.41
C ALA A 414 23.23 41.98 15.61
N ALA A 415 23.88 41.92 16.78
CA ALA A 415 23.32 42.43 18.04
C ALA A 415 23.75 43.87 18.41
N GLU A 416 24.96 44.29 18.02
CA GLU A 416 25.56 45.54 18.52
C GLU A 416 25.52 46.68 17.49
N TYR A 417 25.76 46.39 16.21
CA TYR A 417 25.63 47.36 15.11
C TYR A 417 24.74 46.81 13.96
N PRO A 418 23.40 46.92 14.07
CA PRO A 418 22.47 46.37 13.08
C PRO A 418 22.63 46.93 11.65
N GLU A 419 23.26 48.10 11.51
CA GLU A 419 23.59 48.72 10.23
C GLU A 419 24.71 47.99 9.44
N TYR A 420 25.50 47.14 10.10
CA TYR A 420 26.50 46.27 9.47
C TYR A 420 26.11 44.78 9.49
N ALA A 421 24.88 44.44 9.86
CA ALA A 421 24.39 43.05 10.02
C ALA A 421 24.18 42.27 8.71
N GLY A 422 25.00 42.54 7.69
CA GLY A 422 25.06 41.83 6.41
C GLY A 422 26.45 41.82 5.75
N TYR A 423 27.50 42.30 6.44
CA TYR A 423 28.88 42.40 5.92
C TYR A 423 29.83 41.29 6.42
N TYR A 424 29.34 40.37 7.24
CA TYR A 424 30.19 39.40 7.95
C TYR A 424 29.72 37.96 7.68
N SER A 425 30.47 37.29 6.82
CA SER A 425 30.51 35.83 6.61
C SER A 425 31.97 35.37 6.82
N THR A 426 32.28 34.10 6.54
CA THR A 426 33.67 33.72 6.23
C THR A 426 34.17 34.64 5.11
N TYR A 427 35.29 35.34 5.33
CA TYR A 427 35.82 36.34 4.40
C TYR A 427 37.27 35.97 4.07
N VAL A 428 37.50 35.54 2.83
CA VAL A 428 38.80 35.07 2.35
C VAL A 428 39.18 35.85 1.10
N TYR A 429 40.24 36.66 1.19
CA TYR A 429 40.70 37.56 0.13
C TYR A 429 42.19 37.33 -0.16
N GLY A 430 42.52 37.12 -1.43
CA GLY A 430 43.89 37.07 -1.94
C GLY A 430 44.00 37.48 -3.41
N THR A 431 45.20 37.39 -3.99
CA THR A 431 45.44 37.73 -5.42
C THR A 431 46.08 36.61 -6.24
N GLY A 432 46.42 35.47 -5.61
CA GLY A 432 46.87 34.26 -6.30
C GLY A 432 45.81 33.17 -6.32
N ASN A 433 46.17 32.00 -5.78
CA ASN A 433 45.26 30.87 -5.61
C ASN A 433 44.54 31.04 -4.26
N VAL A 434 43.22 31.12 -4.26
CA VAL A 434 42.40 31.43 -3.09
C VAL A 434 41.30 30.38 -2.93
N GLY A 435 41.19 29.79 -1.74
CA GLY A 435 40.05 28.95 -1.37
C GLY A 435 39.91 28.78 0.13
N THR A 436 38.68 28.57 0.62
CA THR A 436 38.40 28.66 2.07
C THR A 436 39.20 27.66 2.90
N LEU A 437 39.38 26.42 2.39
CA LEU A 437 40.26 25.45 3.03
C LEU A 437 41.72 25.67 2.63
N ALA A 438 42.00 25.78 1.33
CA ALA A 438 43.37 25.78 0.83
C ALA A 438 43.58 26.73 -0.35
N GLY A 439 44.68 27.49 -0.34
CA GLY A 439 45.16 28.16 -1.55
C GLY A 439 45.55 27.14 -2.62
N ILE A 440 46.36 26.16 -2.25
CA ILE A 440 46.81 25.05 -3.11
C ILE A 440 46.63 23.72 -2.36
N ASN A 441 46.05 22.71 -3.02
CA ASN A 441 45.98 21.34 -2.52
C ASN A 441 46.86 20.37 -3.31
N GLY A 442 47.85 19.78 -2.65
CA GLY A 442 48.67 18.68 -3.16
C GLY A 442 48.34 17.30 -2.59
N GLY A 443 47.51 17.22 -1.55
CA GLY A 443 47.17 15.99 -0.82
C GLY A 443 45.69 15.57 -0.92
N LEU A 444 45.22 14.80 0.06
CA LEU A 444 43.82 14.35 0.15
C LEU A 444 42.96 15.33 0.97
N ILE A 445 41.83 15.72 0.39
CA ILE A 445 40.70 16.40 1.04
C ILE A 445 39.48 15.47 0.94
N GLU A 446 38.94 15.02 2.07
CA GLU A 446 37.86 14.02 2.13
C GLU A 446 36.75 14.44 3.09
N ASN A 447 35.47 14.37 2.70
CA ASN A 447 34.33 14.73 3.56
C ASN A 447 34.42 16.17 4.15
N VAL A 448 34.91 17.16 3.37
CA VAL A 448 35.05 18.56 3.83
C VAL A 448 33.99 19.47 3.22
N GLN A 449 33.35 20.29 4.04
CA GLN A 449 32.22 21.15 3.67
C GLN A 449 32.49 22.64 3.96
N VAL A 450 32.30 23.50 2.96
CA VAL A 450 32.34 24.97 3.11
C VAL A 450 30.91 25.52 3.06
N LEU A 451 30.38 25.88 4.22
CA LEU A 451 29.03 26.41 4.38
C LEU A 451 29.08 27.94 4.41
N GLY A 452 28.77 28.57 3.28
CA GLY A 452 28.58 30.01 3.17
C GLY A 452 27.18 30.45 3.57
N ILE A 453 27.04 31.75 3.87
CA ILE A 453 25.72 32.41 4.00
C ILE A 453 25.35 32.96 2.63
N ASP A 454 24.18 32.59 2.13
CA ASP A 454 23.61 33.11 0.89
C ASP A 454 23.17 34.57 1.06
N HIS A 455 24.09 35.51 0.78
CA HIS A 455 23.88 36.94 1.00
C HIS A 455 24.44 37.79 -0.15
N VAL A 456 23.60 38.70 -0.67
CA VAL A 456 23.80 39.45 -1.93
C VAL A 456 24.86 40.56 -1.85
N TYR A 457 25.56 40.73 -0.71
CA TYR A 457 26.50 41.84 -0.49
C TYR A 457 27.85 41.39 0.09
N SER A 458 28.84 41.27 -0.80
CA SER A 458 30.29 41.35 -0.50
C SER A 458 30.91 40.35 0.49
N GLY A 459 30.18 39.32 0.92
CA GLY A 459 30.69 38.24 1.78
C GLY A 459 30.88 36.93 1.00
N GLY A 460 32.12 36.46 0.86
CA GLY A 460 32.48 35.31 0.04
C GLY A 460 33.99 35.14 -0.12
N VAL A 461 34.38 34.31 -1.10
CA VAL A 461 35.78 34.09 -1.49
C VAL A 461 36.15 35.03 -2.65
N TYR A 462 37.24 35.79 -2.50
CA TYR A 462 37.70 36.80 -3.44
C TYR A 462 39.13 36.53 -3.92
N GLY A 463 39.32 36.47 -5.24
CA GLY A 463 40.63 36.27 -5.88
C GLY A 463 40.72 36.83 -7.29
N SER A 464 41.94 36.83 -7.85
CA SER A 464 42.26 37.42 -9.17
C SER A 464 43.08 36.50 -10.08
N SER A 465 43.28 35.23 -9.71
CA SER A 465 44.01 34.23 -10.50
C SER A 465 43.33 32.87 -10.47
N SER A 466 43.18 32.24 -9.30
CA SER A 466 42.58 30.90 -9.18
C SER A 466 41.70 30.84 -7.93
N THR A 467 40.41 31.12 -8.09
CA THR A 467 39.47 31.37 -6.98
C THR A 467 38.47 30.22 -6.87
N GLY A 468 38.46 29.50 -5.75
CA GLY A 468 37.57 28.37 -5.50
C GLY A 468 36.87 28.45 -4.15
N GLY A 469 35.62 27.99 -4.03
CA GLY A 469 34.91 27.97 -2.75
C GLY A 469 35.65 27.15 -1.67
N LEU A 470 36.28 26.04 -2.06
CA LEU A 470 37.07 25.17 -1.18
C LEU A 470 38.58 25.30 -1.43
N VAL A 471 39.03 25.23 -2.69
CA VAL A 471 40.46 25.21 -3.06
C VAL A 471 40.76 26.14 -4.24
N GLY A 472 41.81 26.96 -4.16
CA GLY A 472 42.25 27.78 -5.30
C GLY A 472 42.80 26.95 -6.47
N LEU A 473 43.79 26.11 -6.20
CA LEU A 473 44.41 25.17 -7.16
C LEU A 473 44.51 23.76 -6.56
N ASN A 474 43.90 22.76 -7.21
CA ASN A 474 44.14 21.34 -6.91
C ASN A 474 45.25 20.82 -7.83
N GLU A 475 46.42 20.45 -7.28
CA GLU A 475 47.56 19.95 -8.05
C GLU A 475 47.35 18.52 -8.58
N SER A 476 48.28 18.02 -9.41
CA SER A 476 48.17 16.70 -10.05
C SER A 476 48.28 15.50 -9.09
N THR A 477 48.70 15.71 -7.85
CA THR A 477 48.61 14.71 -6.76
C THR A 477 47.42 14.97 -5.82
N GLY A 478 46.73 16.09 -6.00
CA GLY A 478 45.62 16.51 -5.15
C GLY A 478 44.34 15.73 -5.45
N VAL A 479 43.74 15.19 -4.38
CA VAL A 479 42.49 14.43 -4.42
C VAL A 479 41.45 15.16 -3.58
N ILE A 480 40.29 15.42 -4.16
CA ILE A 480 39.12 16.01 -3.49
C ILE A 480 37.98 15.01 -3.62
N HIS A 481 37.49 14.47 -2.51
CA HIS A 481 36.49 13.40 -2.47
C HIS A 481 35.40 13.75 -1.44
N ASN A 482 34.12 13.52 -1.77
CA ASN A 482 32.97 13.80 -0.90
C ASN A 482 32.93 15.25 -0.34
N ALA A 483 33.43 16.23 -1.08
CA ALA A 483 33.61 17.60 -0.60
C ALA A 483 32.67 18.59 -1.29
N TYR A 484 32.23 19.63 -0.59
CA TYR A 484 31.29 20.59 -1.17
C TYR A 484 31.40 22.03 -0.66
N ALA A 485 30.87 22.97 -1.46
CA ALA A 485 30.84 24.40 -1.14
C ALA A 485 29.49 25.05 -1.48
N THR A 486 28.94 25.81 -0.53
CA THR A 486 27.69 26.59 -0.69
C THR A 486 27.93 28.09 -0.69
N THR A 487 29.19 28.53 -0.60
CA THR A 487 29.56 29.95 -0.51
C THR A 487 29.61 30.64 -1.87
N THR A 488 29.27 31.93 -1.91
CA THR A 488 29.47 32.78 -3.08
C THR A 488 30.97 32.94 -3.36
N VAL A 489 31.34 32.76 -4.63
CA VAL A 489 32.70 32.94 -5.14
C VAL A 489 32.70 34.13 -6.09
N THR A 490 33.63 35.06 -5.93
CA THR A 490 33.78 36.23 -6.81
C THR A 490 35.22 36.38 -7.28
N SER A 491 35.44 36.51 -8.60
CA SER A 491 36.80 36.63 -9.18
C SER A 491 36.89 37.77 -10.19
N ASP A 492 37.77 38.76 -9.97
CA ASP A 492 37.96 39.89 -10.90
C ASP A 492 38.84 39.54 -12.11
N GLY A 493 39.30 38.29 -12.18
CA GLY A 493 39.92 37.67 -13.34
C GLY A 493 40.32 36.20 -13.08
N GLY A 494 40.87 35.56 -14.10
CA GLY A 494 41.54 34.26 -14.00
C GLY A 494 40.61 33.05 -14.17
N TYR A 495 40.64 32.15 -13.18
CA TYR A 495 39.82 30.94 -13.07
C TYR A 495 38.92 31.03 -11.83
N ALA A 496 37.61 30.92 -11.99
CA ALA A 496 36.62 30.95 -10.91
C ALA A 496 35.82 29.64 -10.87
N GLY A 497 35.74 29.00 -9.70
CA GLY A 497 34.98 27.76 -9.52
C GLY A 497 34.20 27.74 -8.21
N GLY A 498 32.95 27.28 -8.22
CA GLY A 498 32.16 27.16 -6.99
C GLY A 498 32.79 26.24 -5.94
N LEU A 499 33.58 25.24 -6.37
CA LEU A 499 34.40 24.40 -5.49
C LEU A 499 35.90 24.66 -5.66
N VAL A 500 36.41 24.67 -6.90
CA VAL A 500 37.86 24.72 -7.19
C VAL A 500 38.19 25.70 -8.32
N GLY A 501 39.12 26.64 -8.12
CA GLY A 501 39.51 27.57 -9.19
C GLY A 501 40.13 26.85 -10.40
N GLN A 502 41.19 26.07 -10.17
CA GLN A 502 41.84 25.24 -11.18
C GLN A 502 42.06 23.80 -10.68
N ASN A 503 41.70 22.80 -11.48
CA ASN A 503 41.95 21.38 -11.19
C ASN A 503 42.98 20.77 -12.15
N LEU A 504 44.06 20.19 -11.59
CA LEU A 504 45.03 19.35 -12.27
C LEU A 504 44.98 17.88 -11.80
N GLY A 505 44.38 17.62 -10.63
CA GLY A 505 44.22 16.31 -10.01
C GLY A 505 42.81 15.71 -10.18
N SER A 506 42.30 15.05 -9.15
CA SER A 506 41.00 14.37 -9.18
C SER A 506 39.98 14.98 -8.23
N ILE A 507 38.79 15.27 -8.74
CA ILE A 507 37.59 15.67 -7.99
C ILE A 507 36.53 14.59 -8.17
N GLU A 508 36.04 14.00 -7.08
CA GLU A 508 35.06 12.91 -7.09
C GLU A 508 33.97 13.13 -6.02
N ASN A 509 32.73 12.70 -6.28
CA ASN A 509 31.61 12.79 -5.33
C ASN A 509 31.47 14.19 -4.69
N SER A 510 31.74 15.25 -5.45
CA SER A 510 31.88 16.61 -4.91
C SER A 510 30.93 17.58 -5.60
N TYR A 511 30.49 18.63 -4.91
CA TYR A 511 29.49 19.55 -5.47
C TYR A 511 29.62 21.01 -5.04
N ALA A 512 28.95 21.89 -5.80
CA ALA A 512 28.83 23.30 -5.46
C ALA A 512 27.40 23.82 -5.67
N THR A 513 26.90 24.62 -4.72
CA THR A 513 25.57 25.27 -4.81
C THR A 513 25.60 26.78 -4.62
N GLY A 514 26.76 27.34 -4.27
CA GLY A 514 26.93 28.80 -4.17
C GLY A 514 27.01 29.47 -5.54
N THR A 515 26.60 30.74 -5.60
CA THR A 515 26.71 31.56 -6.81
C THR A 515 28.16 31.83 -7.17
N VAL A 516 28.50 31.75 -8.46
CA VAL A 516 29.84 32.10 -8.98
C VAL A 516 29.71 33.33 -9.88
N ASP A 517 30.41 34.39 -9.53
CA ASP A 517 30.45 35.68 -10.23
C ASP A 517 31.90 36.00 -10.63
N GLY A 518 32.16 36.52 -11.83
CA GLY A 518 33.52 36.96 -12.18
C GLY A 518 33.86 37.13 -13.65
N GLU A 519 35.16 37.20 -13.94
CA GLU A 519 35.71 37.44 -15.28
C GLU A 519 36.70 36.34 -15.71
N GLY A 520 36.63 35.92 -16.98
CA GLY A 520 37.54 34.91 -17.55
C GLY A 520 36.94 33.50 -17.64
N ARG A 521 37.52 32.52 -16.93
CA ARG A 521 37.13 31.10 -17.00
C ARG A 521 36.32 30.71 -15.78
N ILE A 522 35.03 30.42 -15.96
CA ILE A 522 34.06 30.40 -14.85
C ILE A 522 33.26 29.11 -14.90
N GLY A 523 33.33 28.32 -13.84
CA GLY A 523 32.58 27.06 -13.71
C GLY A 523 31.77 27.02 -12.43
N GLY A 524 30.53 26.52 -12.50
CA GLY A 524 29.73 26.29 -11.29
C GLY A 524 30.41 25.34 -10.29
N LEU A 525 31.26 24.42 -10.76
CA LEU A 525 32.16 23.61 -9.92
C LEU A 525 33.63 24.03 -10.08
N VAL A 526 34.14 24.15 -11.31
CA VAL A 526 35.58 24.33 -11.59
C VAL A 526 35.87 25.34 -12.71
N GLY A 527 36.72 26.34 -12.48
CA GLY A 527 37.08 27.34 -13.50
C GLY A 527 37.85 26.74 -14.69
N LEU A 528 38.96 26.05 -14.42
CA LEU A 528 39.74 25.30 -15.42
C LEU A 528 39.99 23.87 -14.97
N ASN A 529 39.46 22.88 -15.69
CA ASN A 529 39.77 21.46 -15.49
C ASN A 529 40.82 20.97 -16.48
N SER A 530 41.94 20.45 -16.00
CA SER A 530 42.93 19.66 -16.77
C SER A 530 43.16 18.26 -16.20
N GLY A 531 42.49 17.92 -15.09
CA GLY A 531 42.53 16.61 -14.44
C GLY A 531 41.27 15.79 -14.70
N SER A 532 40.70 15.16 -13.67
CA SER A 532 39.44 14.41 -13.75
C SER A 532 38.38 14.95 -12.79
N ILE A 533 37.14 15.08 -13.28
CA ILE A 533 35.94 15.35 -12.50
C ILE A 533 34.97 14.17 -12.72
N SER A 534 34.53 13.52 -11.64
CA SER A 534 33.61 12.38 -11.69
C SER A 534 32.55 12.40 -10.59
N ALA A 535 31.35 11.89 -10.88
CA ALA A 535 30.25 11.78 -9.90
C ALA A 535 29.97 13.10 -9.15
N SER A 536 30.03 14.24 -9.86
CA SER A 536 30.07 15.58 -9.26
C SER A 536 29.04 16.52 -9.90
N TYR A 537 28.56 17.54 -9.18
CA TYR A 537 27.53 18.44 -9.72
C TYR A 537 27.63 19.91 -9.30
N ALA A 538 26.99 20.78 -10.07
CA ALA A 538 26.84 22.20 -9.75
C ALA A 538 25.38 22.66 -9.88
N ALA A 539 24.89 23.40 -8.88
CA ALA A 539 23.52 23.90 -8.84
C ALA A 539 23.40 25.42 -8.58
N GLY A 540 24.50 26.10 -8.27
CA GLY A 540 24.54 27.55 -8.12
C GLY A 540 24.50 28.29 -9.46
N VAL A 541 24.01 29.52 -9.46
CA VAL A 541 23.99 30.39 -10.65
C VAL A 541 25.41 30.78 -11.03
N VAL A 542 25.71 30.78 -12.33
CA VAL A 542 27.00 31.19 -12.90
C VAL A 542 26.81 32.47 -13.70
N ALA A 543 27.43 33.55 -13.23
CA ALA A 543 27.49 34.86 -13.88
C ALA A 543 28.92 35.15 -14.31
N GLY A 544 29.14 35.27 -15.62
CA GLY A 544 30.32 35.91 -16.17
C GLY A 544 30.05 37.38 -16.48
N GLY A 545 31.10 38.19 -16.31
CA GLY A 545 31.08 39.61 -16.58
C GLY A 545 30.86 39.94 -18.06
N THR A 546 30.63 41.22 -18.32
CA THR A 546 30.23 41.74 -19.63
C THR A 546 31.38 42.43 -20.38
N ASP A 547 32.50 42.69 -19.71
CA ASP A 547 33.53 43.60 -20.22
C ASP A 547 34.55 42.89 -21.12
N VAL A 548 34.86 41.62 -20.84
CA VAL A 548 35.68 40.74 -21.70
C VAL A 548 34.85 39.57 -22.26
N ASP A 549 35.44 38.84 -23.22
CA ASP A 549 34.91 37.56 -23.69
C ASP A 549 35.58 36.45 -22.84
N GLY A 550 34.79 35.57 -22.21
CA GLY A 550 35.26 34.50 -21.31
C GLY A 550 34.77 33.10 -21.72
N GLU A 551 35.13 32.09 -20.91
CA GLU A 551 34.73 30.70 -21.09
C GLU A 551 33.91 30.24 -19.87
N ILE A 552 32.58 30.16 -20.04
CA ILE A 552 31.61 30.15 -18.93
C ILE A 552 30.75 28.87 -18.99
N GLY A 553 30.80 28.04 -17.96
CA GLY A 553 30.09 26.77 -17.91
C GLY A 553 29.34 26.50 -16.61
N GLY A 554 28.16 25.88 -16.70
CA GLY A 554 27.38 25.51 -15.50
C GLY A 554 28.09 24.53 -14.56
N LEU A 555 29.03 23.72 -15.06
CA LEU A 555 29.94 22.89 -14.26
C LEU A 555 31.40 23.37 -14.40
N VAL A 556 31.89 23.56 -15.63
CA VAL A 556 33.32 23.85 -15.91
C VAL A 556 33.51 24.99 -16.91
N GLY A 557 34.34 25.98 -16.60
CA GLY A 557 34.65 27.07 -17.54
C GLY A 557 35.40 26.60 -18.79
N GLU A 558 36.66 26.17 -18.62
CA GLU A 558 37.43 25.48 -19.66
C GLU A 558 37.77 24.04 -19.25
N ASN A 559 37.46 23.05 -20.10
CA ASN A 559 37.83 21.65 -19.91
C ASN A 559 38.88 21.18 -20.91
N ARG A 560 40.07 20.83 -20.40
CA ARG A 560 41.15 20.09 -21.06
C ARG A 560 41.28 18.66 -20.53
N GLY A 561 40.63 18.37 -19.41
CA GLY A 561 40.65 17.09 -18.72
C GLY A 561 39.48 16.19 -19.10
N THR A 562 39.11 15.30 -18.17
CA THR A 562 37.89 14.49 -18.26
C THR A 562 36.82 15.03 -17.31
N VAL A 563 35.59 15.16 -17.82
CA VAL A 563 34.35 15.29 -17.05
C VAL A 563 33.51 14.03 -17.35
N ALA A 564 33.16 13.27 -16.33
CA ALA A 564 32.39 12.03 -16.46
C ALA A 564 31.30 11.94 -15.38
N ASN A 565 30.14 11.33 -15.68
CA ASN A 565 29.08 11.10 -14.68
C ASN A 565 28.80 12.35 -13.84
N SER A 566 28.60 13.51 -14.46
CA SER A 566 28.52 14.80 -13.77
C SER A 566 27.42 15.69 -14.35
N TYR A 567 26.86 16.62 -13.58
CA TYR A 567 25.77 17.46 -14.08
C TYR A 567 25.73 18.91 -13.57
N ALA A 568 25.04 19.77 -14.32
CA ALA A 568 24.77 21.15 -13.92
C ALA A 568 23.27 21.49 -13.97
N SER A 569 22.77 22.23 -12.98
CA SER A 569 21.37 22.68 -12.93
C SER A 569 21.19 24.18 -12.63
N GLY A 570 22.27 24.91 -12.39
CA GLY A 570 22.23 26.37 -12.24
C GLY A 570 22.21 27.09 -13.59
N ASP A 571 21.55 28.24 -13.65
CA ASP A 571 21.53 29.10 -14.84
C ASP A 571 22.91 29.71 -15.12
N VAL A 572 23.22 29.88 -16.40
CA VAL A 572 24.51 30.36 -16.90
C VAL A 572 24.30 31.63 -17.74
N SER A 573 25.04 32.69 -17.40
CA SER A 573 24.96 34.00 -18.06
C SER A 573 26.33 34.64 -18.24
N GLY A 574 26.50 35.50 -19.26
CA GLY A 574 27.69 36.34 -19.40
C GLY A 574 28.02 36.67 -20.86
N ARG A 575 29.31 36.60 -21.21
CA ARG A 575 29.83 36.94 -22.55
C ARG A 575 30.99 36.03 -22.97
N GLY A 576 31.01 35.56 -24.22
CA GLY A 576 32.06 34.69 -24.77
C GLY A 576 31.56 33.29 -25.18
N ASP A 577 32.28 32.24 -24.82
CA ASP A 577 31.91 30.83 -25.07
C ASP A 577 31.12 30.30 -23.85
N ILE A 578 29.81 30.09 -24.00
CA ILE A 578 28.87 29.84 -22.89
C ILE A 578 28.14 28.51 -23.08
N GLY A 579 28.15 27.62 -22.07
CA GLY A 579 27.41 26.36 -22.13
C GLY A 579 26.83 25.90 -20.80
N SER A 580 25.67 25.22 -20.84
CA SER A 580 24.98 24.80 -19.61
C SER A 580 25.76 23.79 -18.76
N LEU A 581 26.74 23.06 -19.33
CA LEU A 581 27.71 22.25 -18.58
C LEU A 581 29.13 22.80 -18.70
N VAL A 582 29.61 23.11 -19.90
CA VAL A 582 31.01 23.52 -20.15
C VAL A 582 31.08 24.76 -21.04
N GLY A 583 31.90 25.76 -20.70
CA GLY A 583 32.14 26.91 -21.59
C GLY A 583 32.91 26.50 -22.84
N TYR A 584 34.17 26.11 -22.67
CA TYR A 584 35.05 25.63 -23.74
C TYR A 584 35.62 24.23 -23.43
N ASN A 585 35.25 23.22 -24.20
CA ASN A 585 35.90 21.90 -24.17
C ASN A 585 37.08 21.87 -25.16
N ASN A 586 38.29 22.13 -24.66
CA ASN A 586 39.54 22.32 -25.39
C ASN A 586 40.40 21.04 -25.37
N ASP A 587 40.29 20.21 -26.40
CA ASP A 587 40.85 18.85 -26.50
C ASP A 587 40.41 17.85 -25.39
N GLY A 588 39.64 18.30 -24.39
CA GLY A 588 39.12 17.50 -23.28
C GLY A 588 38.00 16.52 -23.66
N ARG A 589 37.54 15.76 -22.68
CA ARG A 589 36.48 14.74 -22.82
C ARG A 589 35.33 14.98 -21.84
N VAL A 590 34.11 14.97 -22.37
CA VAL A 590 32.85 14.98 -21.61
C VAL A 590 32.10 13.67 -21.90
N GLN A 591 31.74 12.91 -20.86
CA GLN A 591 31.06 11.61 -20.97
C GLN A 591 29.92 11.48 -19.93
N ASP A 592 28.82 10.79 -20.27
CA ASP A 592 27.75 10.39 -19.34
C ASP A 592 27.30 11.55 -18.42
N SER A 593 27.22 12.75 -18.98
CA SER A 593 26.98 13.99 -18.25
C SER A 593 25.76 14.71 -18.80
N TYR A 594 25.09 15.53 -18.00
CA TYR A 594 23.93 16.29 -18.47
C TYR A 594 23.78 17.68 -17.84
N ALA A 595 22.96 18.53 -18.43
CA ALA A 595 22.63 19.83 -17.85
C ALA A 595 21.17 20.25 -18.03
N LEU A 596 20.68 21.02 -17.06
CA LEU A 596 19.29 21.49 -16.94
C LEU A 596 19.15 23.02 -16.94
N GLY A 597 20.20 23.74 -16.53
CA GLY A 597 20.17 25.20 -16.42
C GLY A 597 20.13 25.88 -17.78
N THR A 598 19.56 27.09 -17.83
CA THR A 598 19.54 27.89 -19.06
C THR A 598 20.94 28.44 -19.37
N ALA A 599 21.24 28.70 -20.65
CA ALA A 599 22.47 29.33 -21.08
C ALA A 599 22.13 30.59 -21.90
N SER A 600 22.73 31.73 -21.54
CA SER A 600 22.39 33.03 -22.13
C SER A 600 23.60 33.98 -22.16
N GLY A 601 23.63 34.92 -23.10
CA GLY A 601 24.69 35.93 -23.16
C GLY A 601 25.00 36.44 -24.56
N ASP A 602 26.01 37.31 -24.64
CA ASP A 602 26.58 37.80 -25.90
C ASP A 602 27.78 36.92 -26.30
N GLY A 603 27.65 36.09 -27.33
CA GLY A 603 28.76 35.26 -27.81
C GLY A 603 28.32 33.97 -28.52
N ILE A 604 29.07 32.90 -28.29
CA ILE A 604 28.76 31.54 -28.77
C ILE A 604 28.13 30.78 -27.61
N VAL A 605 26.80 30.75 -27.60
CA VAL A 605 26.00 30.06 -26.59
C VAL A 605 25.63 28.68 -27.14
N GLY A 606 26.03 27.62 -26.44
CA GLY A 606 25.83 26.23 -26.87
C GLY A 606 25.04 25.41 -25.86
N GLY A 607 24.35 24.38 -26.37
CA GLY A 607 23.39 23.57 -25.61
C GLY A 607 23.98 22.96 -24.33
N LEU A 608 24.90 22.00 -24.47
CA LEU A 608 25.69 21.46 -23.35
C LEU A 608 27.03 22.20 -23.18
N VAL A 609 27.64 22.58 -24.30
CA VAL A 609 29.01 23.10 -24.39
C VAL A 609 29.01 24.33 -25.31
N GLY A 610 29.59 25.46 -24.88
CA GLY A 610 29.68 26.67 -25.72
C GLY A 610 30.52 26.44 -26.98
N TRP A 611 31.83 26.25 -26.80
CA TRP A 611 32.73 25.81 -27.87
C TRP A 611 33.27 24.40 -27.60
N ASN A 612 33.17 23.51 -28.60
CA ASN A 612 33.79 22.18 -28.53
C ASN A 612 34.91 22.01 -29.57
N GLY A 613 36.15 21.86 -29.07
CA GLY A 613 37.29 21.32 -29.80
C GLY A 613 37.58 19.86 -29.49
N GLY A 614 37.23 19.40 -28.28
CA GLY A 614 37.44 18.04 -27.79
C GLY A 614 36.31 17.05 -28.12
N THR A 615 36.16 16.04 -27.26
CA THR A 615 35.17 14.95 -27.39
C THR A 615 33.99 15.12 -26.44
N VAL A 616 32.78 14.88 -26.94
CA VAL A 616 31.54 14.80 -26.16
C VAL A 616 30.86 13.48 -26.52
N GLU A 617 30.69 12.61 -25.53
CA GLU A 617 30.14 11.26 -25.66
C GLU A 617 28.93 11.12 -24.72
N THR A 618 27.89 10.41 -25.16
CA THR A 618 26.74 9.97 -24.31
C THR A 618 26.13 11.03 -23.39
N SER A 619 26.18 12.32 -23.75
CA SER A 619 25.82 13.44 -22.87
C SER A 619 24.68 14.31 -23.41
N PHE A 620 23.84 14.85 -22.51
CA PHE A 620 22.53 15.42 -22.84
C PHE A 620 22.30 16.83 -22.26
N TYR A 621 21.53 17.69 -22.93
CA TYR A 621 21.11 18.96 -22.34
C TYR A 621 19.60 19.19 -22.49
N ALA A 622 19.02 19.85 -21.50
CA ALA A 622 17.60 20.22 -21.50
C ALA A 622 17.30 21.28 -22.57
N THR A 623 16.28 21.01 -23.39
CA THR A 623 15.69 22.00 -24.31
C THR A 623 14.45 22.70 -23.75
N THR A 624 13.87 22.14 -22.68
CA THR A 624 12.77 22.75 -21.95
C THR A 624 13.01 22.72 -20.45
N ASP A 625 12.37 23.63 -19.73
CA ASP A 625 12.21 23.50 -18.28
C ASP A 625 11.25 22.36 -17.91
N ALA A 626 11.03 22.15 -16.61
CA ALA A 626 10.10 21.15 -16.08
C ALA A 626 8.61 21.44 -16.41
N ASN A 627 8.26 22.66 -16.82
CA ASN A 627 6.92 23.04 -17.25
C ASN A 627 6.72 22.85 -18.76
N GLY A 628 7.76 22.49 -19.51
CA GLY A 628 7.75 22.37 -20.97
C GLY A 628 7.92 23.71 -21.71
N ALA A 629 8.36 24.77 -21.04
CA ALA A 629 8.75 26.03 -21.68
C ALA A 629 10.15 25.90 -22.30
N ASP A 630 10.33 26.45 -23.50
CA ASP A 630 11.61 26.45 -24.22
C ASP A 630 12.66 27.30 -23.48
N ILE A 631 13.82 26.69 -23.20
CA ILE A 631 14.99 27.34 -22.57
C ILE A 631 16.17 27.52 -23.53
N THR A 632 15.99 27.20 -24.81
CA THR A 632 17.00 27.34 -25.88
C THR A 632 16.83 28.62 -26.72
N ALA A 633 15.99 29.55 -26.26
CA ALA A 633 15.61 30.80 -26.91
C ALA A 633 16.76 31.83 -27.01
N GLY A 634 17.82 31.46 -27.73
CA GLY A 634 19.06 32.20 -27.93
C GLY A 634 20.13 31.43 -28.74
N LEU A 635 20.05 30.09 -28.78
CA LEU A 635 20.97 29.23 -29.53
C LEU A 635 20.65 29.26 -31.04
N SER A 636 21.64 29.09 -31.92
CA SER A 636 21.41 28.85 -33.36
C SER A 636 21.41 27.36 -33.72
N GLU A 637 20.87 27.02 -34.91
CA GLU A 637 20.88 25.64 -35.42
C GLU A 637 22.31 25.07 -35.60
N ASP A 638 23.31 25.93 -35.85
CA ASP A 638 24.72 25.53 -35.97
C ASP A 638 25.38 25.29 -34.60
N ASP A 639 24.92 25.96 -33.52
CA ASP A 639 25.46 25.77 -32.16
C ASP A 639 24.92 24.48 -31.53
N ILE A 640 23.63 24.21 -31.73
CA ILE A 640 22.93 22.97 -31.35
C ILE A 640 23.65 21.73 -31.91
N ALA A 641 24.25 21.82 -33.10
CA ALA A 641 24.89 20.69 -33.77
C ALA A 641 26.29 20.30 -33.24
N ARG A 642 26.85 21.05 -32.27
CA ARG A 642 28.27 20.92 -31.85
C ARG A 642 28.46 20.46 -30.40
N ALA A 643 27.37 20.35 -29.65
CA ALA A 643 27.39 20.55 -28.20
C ALA A 643 26.43 19.61 -27.43
N GLY A 644 26.68 18.30 -27.50
CA GLY A 644 25.86 17.27 -26.82
C GLY A 644 24.56 16.94 -27.54
N THR A 645 23.72 16.11 -26.92
CA THR A 645 22.43 15.68 -27.50
C THR A 645 21.26 16.43 -26.86
N PRO A 646 20.45 17.19 -27.62
CA PRO A 646 19.27 17.87 -27.08
C PRO A 646 18.21 16.88 -26.59
N LYS A 647 17.60 17.17 -25.44
CA LYS A 647 16.50 16.43 -24.84
C LYS A 647 15.49 17.36 -24.18
N THR A 648 14.20 17.12 -24.39
CA THR A 648 13.17 17.80 -23.58
C THR A 648 13.24 17.32 -22.12
N HIS A 649 12.77 18.12 -21.16
CA HIS A 649 12.71 17.66 -19.76
C HIS A 649 11.89 16.36 -19.62
N ALA A 650 10.81 16.25 -20.39
CA ALA A 650 9.97 15.05 -20.46
C ALA A 650 10.67 13.80 -21.06
N GLU A 651 11.84 13.94 -21.69
CA GLU A 651 12.72 12.81 -22.03
C GLU A 651 13.80 12.56 -20.98
N LEU A 652 14.28 13.61 -20.30
CA LEU A 652 15.29 13.53 -19.24
C LEU A 652 14.77 12.90 -17.94
N ILE A 653 13.46 12.69 -17.81
CA ILE A 653 12.83 11.96 -16.68
C ILE A 653 12.49 10.49 -17.00
N ASN A 654 12.95 9.96 -18.15
CA ASN A 654 12.72 8.56 -18.54
C ASN A 654 14.04 7.79 -18.58
N LEU A 655 14.11 6.66 -17.88
CA LEU A 655 15.26 5.76 -17.76
C LEU A 655 15.81 5.34 -19.13
N SER A 656 14.92 5.02 -20.06
CA SER A 656 15.28 4.60 -21.43
C SER A 656 16.20 5.60 -22.17
N THR A 657 16.04 6.91 -21.94
CA THR A 657 16.92 7.96 -22.53
C THR A 657 18.40 7.74 -22.22
N PHE A 658 18.70 7.21 -21.02
CA PHE A 658 20.05 7.04 -20.51
C PHE A 658 20.52 5.58 -20.59
N ALA A 659 19.62 4.62 -20.33
CA ALA A 659 19.90 3.19 -20.43
C ALA A 659 20.20 2.76 -21.88
N ASP A 660 19.46 3.25 -22.88
CA ASP A 660 19.76 2.97 -24.30
C ASP A 660 21.06 3.65 -24.77
N ALA A 661 21.51 4.70 -24.05
CA ALA A 661 22.80 5.36 -24.25
C ALA A 661 23.95 4.67 -23.50
N GLY A 662 23.68 3.62 -22.70
CA GLY A 662 24.68 2.82 -22.00
C GLY A 662 25.13 3.37 -20.64
N TRP A 663 24.37 4.28 -20.02
CA TRP A 663 24.68 4.82 -18.70
C TRP A 663 24.60 3.74 -17.60
N SER A 664 25.36 3.94 -16.53
CA SER A 664 25.28 3.17 -15.28
C SER A 664 24.09 3.66 -14.44
N ILE A 665 22.87 3.28 -14.84
CA ILE A 665 21.60 3.84 -14.34
C ILE A 665 20.47 2.79 -14.27
N ASP A 666 19.59 2.91 -13.27
CA ASP A 666 18.33 2.17 -13.15
C ASP A 666 17.29 2.96 -12.31
N ASP A 667 16.08 2.39 -12.21
CA ASP A 667 14.98 2.82 -11.35
C ASP A 667 14.80 1.95 -10.08
N GLU A 668 15.76 1.11 -9.72
CA GLU A 668 15.73 0.23 -8.53
C GLU A 668 16.65 0.74 -7.40
N GLY A 669 16.23 0.57 -6.15
CA GLY A 669 16.96 1.08 -4.98
C GLY A 669 18.02 0.10 -4.49
N GLY A 670 19.22 0.59 -4.17
CA GLY A 670 20.30 -0.20 -3.58
C GLY A 670 21.11 -1.07 -4.57
N THR A 671 20.99 -0.85 -5.88
CA THR A 671 21.71 -1.64 -6.91
C THR A 671 23.21 -1.33 -7.01
N GLY A 672 23.63 -0.15 -6.52
CA GLY A 672 25.01 0.32 -6.57
C GLY A 672 25.44 0.89 -7.93
N LEU A 673 24.51 1.12 -8.87
CA LEU A 673 24.81 1.85 -10.10
C LEU A 673 25.07 3.35 -9.81
N THR A 674 25.86 3.99 -10.68
CA THR A 674 26.33 5.37 -10.51
C THR A 674 25.19 6.38 -10.40
N TRP A 675 24.15 6.15 -11.21
CA TRP A 675 22.96 6.97 -11.28
C TRP A 675 21.73 6.22 -10.77
N ARG A 676 20.79 7.00 -10.26
CA ARG A 676 19.43 6.62 -9.85
C ARG A 676 18.46 7.49 -10.65
N ILE A 677 17.34 6.94 -11.14
CA ILE A 677 16.23 7.77 -11.63
C ILE A 677 14.91 7.34 -10.98
N TYR A 678 14.05 8.31 -10.69
CA TYR A 678 12.66 8.02 -10.35
C TYR A 678 11.82 8.28 -11.62
N GLU A 679 11.43 7.20 -12.30
CA GLU A 679 10.78 7.27 -13.62
C GLU A 679 9.61 8.25 -13.63
N SER A 680 9.55 9.09 -14.66
CA SER A 680 8.55 10.16 -14.82
C SER A 680 8.48 11.19 -13.68
N SER A 681 9.45 11.19 -12.75
CA SER A 681 9.41 11.98 -11.50
C SER A 681 10.66 12.82 -11.28
N THR A 682 11.85 12.31 -11.60
CA THR A 682 13.13 13.04 -11.50
C THR A 682 13.98 12.84 -12.76
N THR A 683 14.93 13.74 -12.98
CA THR A 683 16.09 13.45 -13.84
C THR A 683 17.00 12.42 -13.15
N PRO A 684 18.07 11.92 -13.79
CA PRO A 684 19.09 11.15 -13.08
C PRO A 684 19.61 11.90 -11.85
N LEU A 685 19.92 11.15 -10.81
CA LEU A 685 20.50 11.59 -9.55
C LEU A 685 21.76 10.76 -9.29
N LEU A 686 22.83 11.39 -8.85
CA LEU A 686 24.07 10.71 -8.48
C LEU A 686 23.88 9.93 -7.19
N ARG A 687 24.00 8.60 -7.24
CA ARG A 687 23.67 7.72 -6.11
C ARG A 687 24.62 7.90 -4.92
N SER A 688 25.81 8.48 -5.14
CA SER A 688 26.79 8.78 -4.08
C SER A 688 26.35 9.87 -3.09
N PHE A 689 25.33 10.68 -3.40
CA PHE A 689 24.74 11.64 -2.45
C PHE A 689 23.39 11.19 -1.88
N LEU A 690 22.89 10.02 -2.29
CA LEU A 690 21.61 9.49 -1.82
C LEU A 690 21.84 8.55 -0.63
N THR A 691 21.10 8.76 0.44
CA THR A 691 21.10 7.84 1.59
C THR A 691 20.25 6.60 1.26
N ALA A 692 20.75 5.39 1.52
CA ALA A 692 19.95 4.18 1.30
C ALA A 692 18.77 4.09 2.28
N ALA A 693 17.55 3.95 1.78
CA ALA A 693 16.33 3.78 2.57
C ALA A 693 15.49 2.60 2.05
N THR A 694 14.94 1.79 2.95
CA THR A 694 14.06 0.66 2.59
C THR A 694 12.65 0.90 3.09
N VAL A 695 11.69 0.92 2.16
CA VAL A 695 10.26 0.94 2.43
C VAL A 695 9.79 -0.50 2.59
N THR A 696 9.34 -0.87 3.80
CA THR A 696 8.91 -2.25 4.10
C THR A 696 7.39 -2.35 4.16
N VAL A 697 6.82 -3.30 3.41
CA VAL A 697 5.38 -3.56 3.36
C VAL A 697 5.10 -5.05 3.52
N ASP A 698 4.25 -5.42 4.49
CA ASP A 698 3.96 -6.80 4.88
C ASP A 698 2.46 -7.11 4.87
N GLY A 699 2.11 -8.35 4.52
CA GLY A 699 0.73 -8.86 4.59
C GLY A 699 -0.14 -8.52 3.38
N SER A 700 -1.44 -8.84 3.47
CA SER A 700 -2.34 -8.68 2.32
C SER A 700 -2.77 -7.23 2.12
N LEU A 701 -2.50 -6.69 0.93
CA LEU A 701 -2.97 -5.37 0.49
C LEU A 701 -4.44 -5.39 0.04
N GLY A 702 -5.02 -6.58 -0.13
CA GLY A 702 -6.42 -6.78 -0.49
C GLY A 702 -6.64 -7.93 -1.47
N SER A 703 -7.85 -7.94 -2.05
CA SER A 703 -8.19 -8.86 -3.13
C SER A 703 -9.32 -8.31 -4.00
N LYS A 704 -9.37 -8.76 -5.26
CA LYS A 704 -10.48 -8.53 -6.20
C LYS A 704 -11.01 -9.87 -6.74
N THR A 705 -12.09 -9.82 -7.51
CA THR A 705 -12.47 -10.89 -8.44
C THR A 705 -11.94 -10.54 -9.83
N TYR A 706 -11.54 -11.54 -10.61
CA TYR A 706 -11.08 -11.38 -11.99
C TYR A 706 -12.10 -10.58 -12.84
N ASP A 707 -11.64 -9.47 -13.38
CA ASP A 707 -12.39 -8.57 -14.27
C ASP A 707 -11.68 -8.33 -15.62
N GLY A 708 -10.56 -9.04 -15.85
CA GLY A 708 -9.68 -8.88 -17.01
C GLY A 708 -8.66 -7.74 -16.91
N SER A 709 -8.52 -7.09 -15.76
CA SER A 709 -7.52 -6.03 -15.50
C SER A 709 -6.64 -6.34 -14.28
N ALA A 710 -5.40 -5.84 -14.29
CA ALA A 710 -4.49 -5.90 -13.16
C ALA A 710 -5.09 -5.23 -11.91
N ALA A 711 -4.58 -5.56 -10.74
CA ALA A 711 -4.87 -4.83 -9.52
C ALA A 711 -3.82 -3.74 -9.31
N SER A 712 -4.25 -2.53 -8.99
CA SER A 712 -3.36 -1.45 -8.55
C SER A 712 -4.09 -0.49 -7.61
N GLY A 713 -3.32 0.30 -6.86
CA GLY A 713 -3.85 1.32 -5.97
C GLY A 713 -2.80 1.90 -5.04
N SER A 714 -3.20 2.88 -4.24
CA SER A 714 -2.32 3.65 -3.35
C SER A 714 -2.43 3.19 -1.89
N LEU A 715 -1.31 3.21 -1.17
CA LEU A 715 -1.21 2.97 0.27
C LEU A 715 -1.12 4.30 1.02
N GLY A 716 -2.08 4.56 1.91
CA GLY A 716 -2.19 5.85 2.64
C GLY A 716 -1.19 6.07 3.77
N SER A 717 -0.26 5.14 4.00
CA SER A 717 0.80 5.22 5.02
C SER A 717 1.85 4.14 4.77
N TYR A 718 3.12 4.46 4.97
CA TYR A 718 4.24 3.54 4.87
C TYR A 718 5.27 3.80 5.98
N ALA A 719 6.23 2.89 6.13
CA ALA A 719 7.40 3.09 6.97
C ALA A 719 8.66 2.90 6.12
N ALA A 720 9.58 3.87 6.20
CA ALA A 720 10.88 3.84 5.55
C ALA A 720 11.97 3.85 6.63
N SER A 721 12.91 2.92 6.56
CA SER A 721 14.03 2.79 7.50
C SER A 721 15.38 2.93 6.80
N LEU A 722 16.33 3.58 7.47
CA LEU A 722 17.71 3.70 7.02
C LEU A 722 18.52 2.46 7.41
N ALA A 723 19.73 2.32 6.86
CA ALA A 723 20.60 1.16 7.09
C ALA A 723 21.04 0.94 8.55
N ASP A 724 20.96 1.96 9.41
CA ASP A 724 21.22 1.88 10.85
C ASP A 724 19.98 1.46 11.68
N GLY A 725 18.80 1.35 11.05
CA GLY A 725 17.52 1.05 11.69
C GLY A 725 16.76 2.28 12.21
N SER A 726 17.24 3.50 11.95
CA SER A 726 16.47 4.73 12.19
C SER A 726 15.37 4.92 11.14
N SER A 727 14.39 5.78 11.43
CA SER A 727 13.37 6.18 10.44
C SER A 727 13.97 7.17 9.44
N ALA A 728 13.64 7.02 8.15
CA ALA A 728 13.90 8.06 7.16
C ALA A 728 13.05 9.32 7.44
N ASP A 729 13.56 10.50 7.07
CA ASP A 729 12.77 11.73 7.10
C ASP A 729 11.80 11.77 5.91
N THR A 730 10.51 11.59 6.19
CA THR A 730 9.45 11.68 5.18
C THR A 730 9.34 13.07 4.54
N GLY A 731 9.97 14.10 5.10
CA GLY A 731 10.10 15.42 4.47
C GLY A 731 11.00 15.44 3.23
N LEU A 732 11.75 14.36 2.96
CA LEU A 732 12.57 14.16 1.77
C LEU A 732 12.03 13.03 0.85
N ILE A 733 10.82 12.53 1.09
CA ILE A 733 10.18 11.48 0.28
C ILE A 733 8.84 12.00 -0.27
N ASP A 734 8.82 12.29 -1.56
CA ASP A 734 7.66 12.80 -2.29
C ASP A 734 6.89 11.68 -3.01
N GLY A 735 5.70 12.03 -3.51
CA GLY A 735 4.83 11.14 -4.30
C GLY A 735 3.81 10.38 -3.45
N THR A 736 3.52 9.14 -3.82
CA THR A 736 2.55 8.27 -3.12
C THR A 736 2.98 6.82 -3.29
N LEU A 737 2.91 6.01 -2.24
CA LEU A 737 3.28 4.60 -2.33
C LEU A 737 2.17 3.82 -3.05
N ASP A 738 2.39 3.51 -4.32
CA ASP A 738 1.48 2.75 -5.15
C ASP A 738 1.93 1.28 -5.27
N TYR A 739 0.97 0.37 -5.45
CA TYR A 739 1.20 -1.02 -5.80
C TYR A 739 0.55 -1.37 -7.15
N ALA A 740 1.12 -2.34 -7.86
CA ALA A 740 0.54 -2.92 -9.07
C ALA A 740 0.87 -4.41 -9.20
N THR A 741 -0.07 -5.22 -9.69
CA THR A 741 0.21 -6.60 -10.11
C THR A 741 0.72 -6.62 -11.55
N THR A 742 1.78 -7.39 -11.82
CA THR A 742 2.38 -7.51 -13.17
C THR A 742 1.47 -8.23 -14.18
N GLY A 743 0.42 -8.89 -13.68
CA GLY A 743 -0.61 -9.57 -14.47
C GLY A 743 -2.03 -9.24 -14.03
N ALA A 744 -2.98 -9.63 -14.88
CA ALA A 744 -4.42 -9.49 -14.66
C ALA A 744 -5.12 -10.82 -14.32
N ASN A 745 -4.41 -11.95 -14.42
CA ASN A 745 -4.96 -13.29 -14.23
C ASN A 745 -5.33 -13.57 -12.76
N ALA A 746 -6.15 -14.60 -12.55
CA ALA A 746 -6.55 -15.01 -11.20
C ALA A 746 -5.46 -15.85 -10.51
N ASP A 747 -4.64 -15.18 -9.70
CA ASP A 747 -3.50 -15.75 -8.97
C ASP A 747 -3.23 -15.02 -7.64
N ASP A 748 -2.32 -15.57 -6.84
CA ASP A 748 -1.78 -14.95 -5.62
C ASP A 748 -0.49 -14.17 -5.97
N TYR A 749 -0.57 -12.83 -6.04
CA TYR A 749 0.57 -11.98 -6.40
C TYR A 749 1.37 -11.55 -5.16
N THR A 750 2.70 -11.60 -5.18
CA THR A 750 3.55 -11.23 -4.03
C THR A 750 4.77 -10.39 -4.39
N LEU A 751 5.32 -9.66 -3.42
CA LEU A 751 6.63 -8.98 -3.57
C LEU A 751 7.78 -9.98 -3.74
N ALA A 752 7.71 -11.14 -3.08
CA ALA A 752 8.83 -12.07 -2.93
C ALA A 752 9.16 -12.85 -4.23
N ASP A 753 8.25 -12.86 -5.20
CA ASP A 753 8.42 -13.43 -6.54
C ASP A 753 8.39 -12.36 -7.67
N GLY A 754 8.26 -11.08 -7.30
CA GLY A 754 8.21 -9.95 -8.24
C GLY A 754 6.91 -9.83 -9.05
N THR A 755 5.85 -10.56 -8.69
CA THR A 755 4.55 -10.47 -9.39
C THR A 755 3.68 -9.32 -8.86
N LEU A 756 3.93 -8.86 -7.64
CA LEU A 756 3.46 -7.57 -7.12
C LEU A 756 4.66 -6.60 -7.12
N THR A 757 4.48 -5.38 -7.62
CA THR A 757 5.48 -4.30 -7.54
C THR A 757 4.97 -3.15 -6.66
N LEU A 758 5.92 -2.40 -6.10
CA LEU A 758 5.70 -1.13 -5.40
C LEU A 758 6.44 -0.01 -6.12
N GLY A 759 5.94 1.23 -6.02
CA GLY A 759 6.52 2.40 -6.66
C GLY A 759 5.84 3.70 -6.24
N GLY A 760 6.00 4.75 -7.05
CA GLY A 760 5.34 6.04 -6.89
C GLY A 760 5.94 6.98 -5.83
N LEU A 761 6.82 6.49 -4.95
CA LEU A 761 7.67 7.32 -4.11
C LEU A 761 8.94 7.76 -4.86
N HIS A 762 9.37 9.00 -4.62
CA HIS A 762 10.61 9.56 -5.17
C HIS A 762 11.30 10.50 -4.18
N SER A 763 12.52 10.91 -4.49
CA SER A 763 13.35 11.78 -3.64
C SER A 763 14.32 12.61 -4.48
N GLY A 764 14.82 13.72 -3.93
CA GLY A 764 15.80 14.61 -4.59
C GLY A 764 17.27 14.19 -4.37
N GLN A 765 18.21 14.91 -4.99
CA GLN A 765 19.64 14.58 -5.00
C GLN A 765 20.30 14.43 -3.61
N GLN A 766 19.77 15.11 -2.58
CA GLN A 766 20.28 15.07 -1.20
C GLN A 766 19.37 14.25 -0.26
N GLY A 767 18.46 13.44 -0.83
CA GLY A 767 17.53 12.60 -0.11
C GLY A 767 17.92 11.12 -0.16
N TYR A 768 17.04 10.28 -0.70
CA TYR A 768 17.11 8.83 -0.54
C TYR A 768 17.23 8.06 -1.86
N ASP A 769 17.92 6.92 -1.80
CA ASP A 769 17.84 5.82 -2.76
C ASP A 769 16.86 4.79 -2.21
N ILE A 770 15.61 4.83 -2.68
CA ILE A 770 14.47 4.12 -2.11
C ILE A 770 14.38 2.71 -2.70
N SER A 771 14.60 1.70 -1.85
CA SER A 771 14.34 0.29 -2.13
C SER A 771 13.02 -0.17 -1.50
N TYR A 772 12.41 -1.21 -2.07
CA TYR A 772 11.16 -1.81 -1.55
C TYR A 772 11.42 -3.22 -1.02
N ALA A 773 10.81 -3.57 0.11
CA ALA A 773 10.98 -4.88 0.74
C ALA A 773 9.73 -5.33 1.50
N GLY A 774 9.77 -6.58 1.98
CA GLY A 774 8.73 -7.17 2.83
C GLY A 774 7.99 -8.33 2.18
N THR A 775 6.82 -8.66 2.73
CA THR A 775 6.03 -9.85 2.41
C THR A 775 4.64 -9.53 1.85
N ALA A 776 4.44 -8.32 1.30
CA ALA A 776 3.14 -7.89 0.81
C ALA A 776 2.58 -8.80 -0.31
N SER A 777 1.26 -9.00 -0.30
CA SER A 777 0.54 -9.81 -1.29
C SER A 777 -0.83 -9.26 -1.68
N TYR A 778 -1.30 -9.61 -2.88
CA TYR A 778 -2.62 -9.25 -3.39
C TYR A 778 -3.23 -10.43 -4.16
N VAL A 779 -4.51 -10.75 -3.91
CA VAL A 779 -5.18 -11.91 -4.52
C VAL A 779 -6.17 -11.50 -5.60
N ILE A 780 -6.05 -12.06 -6.81
CA ILE A 780 -7.08 -11.97 -7.85
C ILE A 780 -7.87 -13.29 -7.84
N ASN A 781 -9.06 -13.28 -7.25
CA ASN A 781 -9.93 -14.46 -7.16
C ASN A 781 -10.53 -14.80 -8.53
N LYS A 782 -10.71 -16.09 -8.83
CA LYS A 782 -11.36 -16.54 -10.07
C LYS A 782 -12.80 -16.03 -10.18
N ALA A 783 -13.18 -15.56 -11.37
CA ALA A 783 -14.57 -15.19 -11.70
C ALA A 783 -15.45 -16.43 -11.92
N THR A 784 -16.78 -16.26 -12.05
CA THR A 784 -17.71 -17.39 -12.23
C THR A 784 -18.26 -17.46 -13.65
N LEU A 785 -18.13 -18.62 -14.29
CA LEU A 785 -18.84 -18.97 -15.52
C LEU A 785 -20.00 -19.91 -15.21
N THR A 786 -21.17 -19.63 -15.79
CA THR A 786 -22.39 -20.42 -15.61
C THR A 786 -22.70 -21.19 -16.88
N TYR A 787 -22.74 -22.52 -16.80
CA TYR A 787 -23.33 -23.39 -17.82
C TYR A 787 -24.85 -23.24 -17.79
N VAL A 788 -25.47 -22.88 -18.91
CA VAL A 788 -26.93 -22.74 -19.06
C VAL A 788 -27.42 -23.73 -20.12
N ALA A 789 -28.20 -24.73 -19.71
CA ALA A 789 -28.75 -25.72 -20.61
C ALA A 789 -29.99 -25.19 -21.35
N ASN A 790 -30.13 -25.55 -22.63
CA ASN A 790 -31.37 -25.34 -23.37
C ASN A 790 -32.40 -26.40 -22.94
N ALA A 791 -33.67 -25.99 -22.79
CA ALA A 791 -34.75 -26.92 -22.53
C ALA A 791 -34.92 -27.93 -23.70
N ALA A 792 -35.08 -29.21 -23.36
CA ALA A 792 -35.23 -30.31 -24.32
C ALA A 792 -36.30 -31.31 -23.82
N SER A 793 -36.81 -32.15 -24.73
CA SER A 793 -37.61 -33.31 -24.33
C SER A 793 -37.26 -34.57 -25.12
N SER A 794 -37.68 -35.72 -24.60
CA SER A 794 -37.56 -37.02 -25.25
C SER A 794 -38.75 -37.91 -24.87
N THR A 795 -39.22 -38.77 -25.76
CA THR A 795 -40.31 -39.70 -25.44
C THR A 795 -39.81 -40.89 -24.64
N TYR A 796 -40.60 -41.36 -23.68
CA TYR A 796 -40.33 -42.59 -22.93
C TYR A 796 -39.97 -43.77 -23.87
N GLY A 797 -38.94 -44.55 -23.51
CA GLY A 797 -38.35 -45.59 -24.36
C GLY A 797 -37.26 -45.09 -25.32
N GLN A 798 -37.12 -43.79 -25.56
CA GLN A 798 -36.08 -43.22 -26.43
C GLN A 798 -34.91 -42.62 -25.63
N LEU A 799 -33.69 -42.76 -26.15
CA LEU A 799 -32.52 -42.14 -25.53
C LEU A 799 -32.54 -40.62 -25.75
N PRO A 800 -32.40 -39.78 -24.70
CA PRO A 800 -32.24 -38.35 -24.87
C PRO A 800 -30.99 -38.02 -25.71
N THR A 801 -31.15 -37.22 -26.75
CA THR A 801 -30.07 -36.81 -27.68
C THR A 801 -30.25 -35.35 -28.10
N GLY A 802 -29.20 -34.72 -28.64
CA GLY A 802 -29.27 -33.32 -29.08
C GLY A 802 -29.30 -32.28 -27.95
N LEU A 803 -28.85 -32.66 -26.74
CA LEU A 803 -28.75 -31.74 -25.60
C LEU A 803 -27.74 -30.62 -25.93
N THR A 804 -28.12 -29.38 -25.66
CA THR A 804 -27.33 -28.17 -25.98
C THR A 804 -27.48 -27.13 -24.88
N GLY A 805 -26.67 -26.08 -24.95
CA GLY A 805 -26.69 -24.96 -24.02
C GLY A 805 -25.56 -23.97 -24.34
N THR A 806 -25.34 -23.01 -23.44
CA THR A 806 -24.31 -21.97 -23.56
C THR A 806 -23.53 -21.80 -22.26
N VAL A 807 -22.48 -20.96 -22.31
CA VAL A 807 -21.76 -20.50 -21.12
C VAL A 807 -21.89 -18.98 -21.04
N THR A 808 -22.12 -18.46 -19.85
CA THR A 808 -22.28 -17.03 -19.56
C THR A 808 -21.40 -16.61 -18.38
N GLY A 809 -21.15 -15.31 -18.20
CA GLY A 809 -20.32 -14.78 -17.11
C GLY A 809 -18.94 -14.25 -17.51
N PHE A 810 -18.58 -14.27 -18.80
CA PHE A 810 -17.33 -13.71 -19.31
C PHE A 810 -17.21 -12.20 -19.01
N VAL A 811 -16.05 -11.78 -18.49
CA VAL A 811 -15.70 -10.37 -18.23
C VAL A 811 -14.86 -9.79 -19.38
N ASN A 812 -14.56 -8.48 -19.33
CA ASN A 812 -13.70 -7.74 -20.28
C ASN A 812 -13.97 -7.95 -21.80
N GLY A 813 -15.19 -8.35 -22.18
CA GLY A 813 -15.52 -8.70 -23.58
C GLY A 813 -14.92 -10.02 -24.08
N GLU A 814 -14.43 -10.87 -23.17
CA GLU A 814 -13.96 -12.20 -23.49
C GLU A 814 -15.06 -13.11 -24.05
N THR A 815 -14.64 -14.20 -24.68
CA THR A 815 -15.53 -15.24 -25.22
C THR A 815 -15.09 -16.62 -24.74
N GLN A 816 -15.97 -17.62 -24.88
CA GLN A 816 -15.61 -19.02 -24.61
C GLN A 816 -14.31 -19.46 -25.32
N ALA A 817 -14.04 -18.95 -26.53
CA ALA A 817 -12.86 -19.31 -27.31
C ALA A 817 -11.57 -18.60 -26.87
N SER A 818 -11.64 -17.53 -26.07
CA SER A 818 -10.47 -16.83 -25.52
C SER A 818 -10.22 -17.18 -24.04
N ALA A 819 -11.28 -17.42 -23.27
CA ALA A 819 -11.22 -17.63 -21.82
C ALA A 819 -11.26 -19.09 -21.36
N THR A 820 -11.50 -20.05 -22.27
CA THR A 820 -11.63 -21.48 -21.91
C THR A 820 -10.91 -22.41 -22.88
N THR A 821 -10.53 -23.59 -22.37
CA THR A 821 -10.00 -24.72 -23.14
C THR A 821 -10.90 -25.94 -22.99
N GLY A 822 -10.79 -26.92 -23.89
CA GLY A 822 -11.62 -28.13 -23.90
C GLY A 822 -12.80 -28.05 -24.87
N ASN A 823 -13.84 -28.85 -24.61
CA ASN A 823 -15.01 -28.96 -25.48
C ASN A 823 -16.30 -28.88 -24.65
N LEU A 824 -17.10 -27.83 -24.90
CA LEU A 824 -18.41 -27.67 -24.27
C LEU A 824 -19.33 -28.83 -24.65
N ALA A 825 -19.82 -29.54 -23.64
CA ALA A 825 -20.79 -30.60 -23.77
C ALA A 825 -21.91 -30.43 -22.74
N PHE A 826 -23.11 -30.88 -23.08
CA PHE A 826 -24.25 -30.97 -22.18
C PHE A 826 -24.72 -32.42 -22.11
N GLY A 827 -24.89 -32.94 -20.90
CA GLY A 827 -25.21 -34.34 -20.64
C GLY A 827 -26.34 -34.50 -19.64
N THR A 828 -26.93 -35.69 -19.59
CA THR A 828 -27.94 -36.05 -18.59
C THR A 828 -27.67 -37.45 -18.07
N ILE A 829 -28.12 -37.75 -16.85
CA ILE A 829 -28.19 -39.11 -16.32
C ILE A 829 -29.46 -39.86 -16.77
N ALA A 830 -30.39 -39.17 -17.43
CA ALA A 830 -31.59 -39.78 -17.99
C ALA A 830 -31.28 -40.70 -19.18
N THR A 831 -32.03 -41.79 -19.30
CA THR A 831 -31.88 -42.80 -20.37
C THR A 831 -33.25 -43.13 -20.97
N GLY A 832 -33.31 -43.96 -22.01
CA GLY A 832 -34.60 -44.45 -22.52
C GLY A 832 -35.44 -45.26 -21.52
N GLN A 833 -34.86 -45.70 -20.40
CA GLN A 833 -35.55 -46.35 -19.28
C GLN A 833 -35.97 -45.38 -18.17
N SER A 834 -35.61 -44.09 -18.25
CA SER A 834 -36.05 -43.08 -17.29
C SER A 834 -37.54 -42.81 -17.45
N ASN A 835 -38.30 -42.86 -16.35
CA ASN A 835 -39.74 -42.62 -16.31
C ASN A 835 -40.12 -41.21 -16.80
N VAL A 836 -41.41 -41.01 -17.08
CA VAL A 836 -41.97 -39.68 -17.38
C VAL A 836 -41.72 -38.71 -16.22
N GLY A 837 -41.24 -37.50 -16.53
CA GLY A 837 -40.88 -36.48 -15.54
C GLY A 837 -39.75 -35.56 -15.99
N SER A 838 -39.30 -34.67 -15.10
CA SER A 838 -38.20 -33.72 -15.37
C SER A 838 -36.86 -34.19 -14.80
N TYR A 839 -35.78 -33.92 -15.53
CA TYR A 839 -34.42 -34.36 -15.28
C TYR A 839 -33.40 -33.24 -15.55
N ALA A 840 -32.22 -33.37 -14.96
CA ALA A 840 -31.13 -32.42 -15.15
C ALA A 840 -30.44 -32.57 -16.52
N ILE A 841 -29.99 -31.43 -17.08
CA ILE A 841 -29.01 -31.36 -18.16
C ILE A 841 -27.80 -30.57 -17.63
N ASP A 842 -26.73 -31.25 -17.25
CA ASP A 842 -25.52 -30.62 -16.74
C ASP A 842 -24.56 -30.25 -17.87
N GLY A 843 -24.03 -29.02 -17.84
CA GLY A 843 -22.95 -28.59 -18.73
C GLY A 843 -21.56 -28.95 -18.20
N GLY A 844 -20.61 -29.17 -19.10
CA GLY A 844 -19.24 -29.55 -18.73
C GLY A 844 -18.26 -29.55 -19.90
N GLY A 845 -17.06 -30.08 -19.64
CA GLY A 845 -16.02 -30.31 -20.63
C GLY A 845 -15.10 -29.12 -20.96
N LEU A 846 -15.32 -27.96 -20.31
CA LEU A 846 -14.41 -26.82 -20.36
C LEU A 846 -13.54 -26.71 -19.10
N SER A 847 -12.36 -26.11 -19.27
CA SER A 847 -11.46 -25.65 -18.20
C SER A 847 -11.09 -24.19 -18.44
N ALA A 848 -10.78 -23.44 -17.38
CA ALA A 848 -10.40 -22.03 -17.44
C ALA A 848 -9.46 -21.68 -16.30
N ASP A 849 -8.44 -20.88 -16.57
CA ASP A 849 -7.46 -20.48 -15.56
C ASP A 849 -8.02 -19.33 -14.70
N ASN A 850 -8.69 -18.35 -15.31
CA ASN A 850 -9.23 -17.19 -14.62
C ASN A 850 -10.64 -17.37 -14.01
N TYR A 851 -11.26 -18.55 -14.19
CA TYR A 851 -12.66 -18.78 -13.83
C TYR A 851 -12.93 -20.12 -13.12
N VAL A 852 -13.99 -20.16 -12.32
CA VAL A 852 -14.66 -21.37 -11.81
C VAL A 852 -16.01 -21.57 -12.50
N PHE A 853 -16.45 -22.82 -12.65
CA PHE A 853 -17.71 -23.15 -13.33
C PHE A 853 -18.82 -23.56 -12.37
N VAL A 854 -20.06 -23.14 -12.66
CA VAL A 854 -21.29 -23.56 -11.97
C VAL A 854 -22.38 -23.95 -12.98
N GLN A 855 -23.39 -24.70 -12.52
CA GLN A 855 -24.62 -24.93 -13.29
C GLN A 855 -25.63 -23.82 -13.01
N ASP A 856 -26.42 -23.40 -13.99
CA ASP A 856 -27.62 -22.60 -13.73
C ASP A 856 -28.69 -23.41 -12.98
N SER A 857 -29.49 -22.73 -12.17
CA SER A 857 -30.59 -23.36 -11.41
C SER A 857 -31.64 -24.07 -12.29
N SER A 858 -31.84 -23.60 -13.52
CA SER A 858 -32.78 -24.19 -14.49
C SER A 858 -32.29 -25.50 -15.11
N ASN A 859 -30.97 -25.75 -15.11
CA ASN A 859 -30.37 -26.98 -15.64
C ASN A 859 -30.97 -28.23 -14.98
N ALA A 860 -31.30 -28.15 -13.69
CA ALA A 860 -31.83 -29.24 -12.87
C ALA A 860 -33.18 -29.83 -13.37
N THR A 861 -33.92 -29.09 -14.20
CA THR A 861 -35.20 -29.54 -14.80
C THR A 861 -35.25 -29.30 -16.31
N ALA A 862 -34.11 -29.14 -16.97
CA ALA A 862 -34.04 -28.74 -18.38
C ALA A 862 -34.43 -29.86 -19.38
N LEU A 863 -34.46 -31.12 -18.96
CA LEU A 863 -34.95 -32.24 -19.77
C LEU A 863 -36.31 -32.72 -19.26
N THR A 864 -37.31 -32.82 -20.13
CA THR A 864 -38.56 -33.54 -19.85
C THR A 864 -38.59 -34.89 -20.58
N ILE A 865 -38.98 -35.96 -19.90
CA ILE A 865 -39.37 -37.22 -20.54
C ILE A 865 -40.90 -37.22 -20.69
N ASP A 866 -41.36 -37.20 -21.93
CA ASP A 866 -42.78 -37.19 -22.32
C ASP A 866 -43.33 -38.63 -22.40
N PRO A 867 -44.64 -38.87 -22.13
CA PRO A 867 -45.24 -40.21 -22.23
C PRO A 867 -45.14 -40.83 -23.62
N ALA A 868 -44.95 -42.15 -23.67
CA ALA A 868 -45.08 -42.93 -24.91
C ALA A 868 -46.56 -43.21 -25.24
N ALA A 869 -46.90 -43.40 -26.51
CA ALA A 869 -48.26 -43.79 -26.89
C ALA A 869 -48.47 -45.30 -26.67
N LEU A 870 -49.56 -45.68 -26.01
CA LEU A 870 -50.00 -47.07 -25.82
C LEU A 870 -51.42 -47.24 -26.36
N THR A 871 -51.65 -48.22 -27.22
CA THR A 871 -52.98 -48.56 -27.73
C THR A 871 -53.42 -49.93 -27.23
N ILE A 872 -54.65 -50.01 -26.70
CA ILE A 872 -55.26 -51.24 -26.17
C ILE A 872 -56.60 -51.44 -26.88
N THR A 873 -56.75 -52.54 -27.61
CA THR A 873 -57.95 -52.84 -28.42
C THR A 873 -58.71 -54.02 -27.83
N ALA A 874 -60.02 -53.88 -27.61
CA ALA A 874 -60.87 -54.99 -27.23
C ALA A 874 -61.20 -55.89 -28.44
N ASN A 875 -61.11 -57.20 -28.26
CA ASN A 875 -61.34 -58.15 -29.35
C ASN A 875 -62.84 -58.46 -29.51
N ASN A 876 -63.26 -58.74 -30.75
CA ASN A 876 -64.64 -59.09 -31.07
C ASN A 876 -65.04 -60.48 -30.55
N ASP A 877 -66.29 -60.65 -30.15
CA ASP A 877 -66.82 -61.91 -29.56
C ASP A 877 -68.28 -62.19 -29.98
N SER A 878 -68.82 -63.38 -29.67
CA SER A 878 -70.20 -63.75 -29.99
C SER A 878 -70.82 -64.78 -29.05
N LYS A 879 -72.15 -64.78 -28.94
CA LYS A 879 -72.94 -65.67 -28.08
C LYS A 879 -74.34 -65.94 -28.64
N THR A 880 -75.02 -66.95 -28.08
CA THR A 880 -76.45 -67.21 -28.33
C THR A 880 -77.34 -66.53 -27.27
N TYR A 881 -78.56 -66.18 -27.65
CA TYR A 881 -79.61 -65.74 -26.73
C TYR A 881 -79.81 -66.76 -25.59
N GLY A 882 -79.99 -66.28 -24.36
CA GLY A 882 -80.04 -67.12 -23.16
C GLY A 882 -78.68 -67.53 -22.58
N GLN A 883 -77.56 -67.22 -23.24
CA GLN A 883 -76.21 -67.48 -22.72
C GLN A 883 -75.52 -66.18 -22.25
N THR A 884 -74.60 -66.29 -21.28
CA THR A 884 -73.77 -65.16 -20.82
C THR A 884 -72.41 -65.18 -21.51
N ALA A 885 -71.94 -64.06 -22.06
CA ALA A 885 -70.60 -63.93 -22.63
C ALA A 885 -69.54 -63.67 -21.54
N ASN A 886 -68.28 -64.07 -21.80
CA ASN A 886 -67.16 -63.90 -20.86
C ASN A 886 -65.97 -63.20 -21.54
N LEU A 887 -66.04 -61.87 -21.57
CA LEU A 887 -65.14 -61.00 -22.32
C LEU A 887 -63.74 -60.99 -21.70
N SER A 888 -62.73 -61.41 -22.46
CA SER A 888 -61.36 -61.56 -21.95
C SER A 888 -60.24 -61.33 -22.98
N GLY A 889 -60.56 -61.17 -24.27
CA GLY A 889 -59.59 -60.93 -25.34
C GLY A 889 -59.35 -59.44 -25.60
N TYR A 890 -58.08 -59.03 -25.61
CA TYR A 890 -57.63 -57.70 -26.01
C TYR A 890 -56.22 -57.78 -26.58
N ASP A 891 -55.91 -56.88 -27.52
CA ASP A 891 -54.60 -56.73 -28.16
C ASP A 891 -53.93 -55.42 -27.70
N ILE A 892 -52.59 -55.37 -27.69
CA ILE A 892 -51.79 -54.24 -27.17
C ILE A 892 -50.72 -53.85 -28.21
N ASP A 893 -50.51 -52.55 -28.44
CA ASP A 893 -49.41 -52.01 -29.24
C ASP A 893 -48.78 -50.76 -28.59
N GLY A 894 -47.46 -50.61 -28.69
CA GLY A 894 -46.70 -49.45 -28.18
C GLY A 894 -45.88 -49.66 -26.89
N LEU A 895 -45.95 -50.83 -26.23
CA LEU A 895 -45.14 -51.10 -25.02
C LEU A 895 -43.62 -51.14 -25.32
N VAL A 896 -42.84 -50.51 -24.44
CA VAL A 896 -41.36 -50.47 -24.48
C VAL A 896 -40.77 -50.93 -23.14
N ASN A 897 -39.43 -50.95 -23.02
CA ASN A 897 -38.66 -51.20 -21.79
C ASN A 897 -38.94 -52.50 -20.99
N GLY A 898 -39.81 -53.39 -21.47
CA GLY A 898 -40.25 -54.58 -20.73
C GLY A 898 -41.48 -54.33 -19.83
N ASP A 899 -42.17 -53.20 -20.03
CA ASP A 899 -43.45 -52.91 -19.39
C ASP A 899 -44.55 -53.87 -19.84
N SER A 900 -45.65 -53.93 -19.08
CA SER A 900 -46.70 -54.92 -19.30
C SER A 900 -48.07 -54.41 -18.91
N VAL A 901 -49.08 -54.74 -19.71
CA VAL A 901 -50.49 -54.76 -19.30
C VAL A 901 -50.80 -56.17 -18.85
N SER A 902 -51.29 -56.33 -17.63
CA SER A 902 -51.65 -57.63 -17.02
C SER A 902 -53.17 -57.88 -17.05
N ARG A 903 -53.96 -56.81 -17.11
CA ARG A 903 -55.42 -56.83 -17.04
C ARG A 903 -55.99 -55.58 -17.72
N VAL A 904 -57.17 -55.72 -18.31
CA VAL A 904 -58.01 -54.63 -18.86
C VAL A 904 -59.45 -54.90 -18.41
N ASP A 905 -60.21 -53.87 -18.04
CA ASP A 905 -61.65 -53.99 -17.83
C ASP A 905 -62.35 -54.03 -19.19
N LEU A 906 -62.93 -55.18 -19.55
CA LEU A 906 -63.77 -55.35 -20.74
C LEU A 906 -65.24 -55.46 -20.33
N SER A 907 -66.11 -54.67 -20.97
CA SER A 907 -67.55 -54.68 -20.67
C SER A 907 -68.43 -54.54 -21.91
N SER A 908 -69.58 -55.20 -21.91
CA SER A 908 -70.61 -55.05 -22.94
C SER A 908 -72.01 -55.26 -22.36
N SER A 909 -72.96 -54.44 -22.78
CA SER A 909 -74.39 -54.62 -22.46
C SER A 909 -75.00 -55.86 -23.11
N GLY A 910 -74.37 -56.39 -24.18
CA GLY A 910 -74.77 -57.65 -24.81
C GLY A 910 -74.45 -58.90 -23.97
N SER A 911 -73.61 -58.80 -22.94
CA SER A 911 -73.07 -59.96 -22.22
C SER A 911 -74.14 -60.76 -21.47
N ALA A 912 -75.14 -60.10 -20.87
CA ALA A 912 -76.14 -60.75 -20.02
C ALA A 912 -77.05 -61.72 -20.81
N ALA A 913 -77.44 -62.85 -20.22
CA ALA A 913 -78.28 -63.88 -20.85
C ALA A 913 -79.61 -63.36 -21.45
N THR A 914 -80.14 -62.28 -20.88
CA THR A 914 -81.38 -61.60 -21.31
C THR A 914 -81.21 -60.60 -22.47
N ALA A 915 -79.97 -60.25 -22.83
CA ALA A 915 -79.70 -59.32 -23.94
C ALA A 915 -80.22 -59.92 -25.26
N THR A 916 -81.05 -59.15 -25.96
CA THR A 916 -81.72 -59.53 -27.22
C THR A 916 -80.75 -59.81 -28.35
N VAL A 917 -81.24 -60.47 -29.40
CA VAL A 917 -80.49 -60.67 -30.65
C VAL A 917 -80.09 -59.33 -31.28
N GLY A 918 -78.80 -59.13 -31.56
CA GLY A 918 -78.25 -57.83 -31.96
C GLY A 918 -76.73 -57.74 -31.89
N SER A 919 -76.20 -56.52 -32.03
CA SER A 919 -74.78 -56.20 -31.96
C SER A 919 -74.54 -55.15 -30.89
N TYR A 920 -73.52 -55.35 -30.07
CA TYR A 920 -73.23 -54.54 -28.88
C TYR A 920 -71.74 -54.20 -28.81
N THR A 921 -71.38 -53.00 -28.35
CA THR A 921 -69.98 -52.60 -28.16
C THR A 921 -69.33 -53.40 -27.02
N ILE A 922 -68.06 -53.76 -27.15
CA ILE A 922 -67.19 -54.21 -26.06
C ILE A 922 -66.23 -53.06 -25.76
N SER A 923 -66.46 -52.34 -24.67
CA SER A 923 -65.60 -51.20 -24.30
C SER A 923 -64.47 -51.64 -23.38
N ALA A 924 -63.26 -51.12 -23.67
CA ALA A 924 -62.05 -51.34 -22.88
C ALA A 924 -61.75 -50.14 -21.97
N ALA A 925 -61.33 -50.40 -20.74
CA ALA A 925 -60.92 -49.39 -19.78
C ALA A 925 -59.91 -49.95 -18.76
N ASN A 926 -59.39 -49.08 -17.89
CA ASN A 926 -58.69 -49.44 -16.64
C ASN A 926 -57.61 -50.52 -16.82
N ALA A 927 -56.68 -50.31 -17.74
CA ALA A 927 -55.51 -51.17 -17.88
C ALA A 927 -54.65 -51.14 -16.62
N ASP A 928 -54.26 -52.32 -16.13
CA ASP A 928 -53.48 -52.52 -14.90
C ASP A 928 -52.25 -53.40 -15.20
N GLY A 929 -51.10 -53.04 -14.64
CA GLY A 929 -49.81 -53.63 -15.00
C GLY A 929 -48.60 -52.77 -14.61
N SER A 930 -47.42 -53.11 -15.15
CA SER A 930 -46.15 -52.45 -14.81
C SER A 930 -45.80 -51.34 -15.79
N GLY A 931 -45.38 -50.18 -15.25
CA GLY A 931 -44.86 -49.05 -16.03
C GLY A 931 -45.90 -48.19 -16.75
N LEU A 932 -47.19 -48.54 -16.68
CA LEU A 932 -48.27 -47.89 -17.44
C LEU A 932 -48.43 -46.37 -17.17
N SER A 933 -47.90 -45.85 -16.05
CA SER A 933 -47.82 -44.40 -15.78
C SER A 933 -46.90 -43.62 -16.71
N ASN A 934 -46.06 -44.32 -17.50
CA ASN A 934 -45.16 -43.71 -18.48
C ASN A 934 -45.81 -43.57 -19.88
N TYR A 935 -47.10 -43.88 -20.03
CA TYR A 935 -47.79 -43.93 -21.31
C TYR A 935 -49.07 -43.09 -21.31
N ASP A 936 -49.39 -42.51 -22.47
CA ASP A 936 -50.73 -42.00 -22.79
C ASP A 936 -51.53 -43.14 -23.45
N ILE A 937 -52.63 -43.55 -22.84
CA ILE A 937 -53.31 -44.83 -23.12
C ILE A 937 -54.60 -44.60 -23.92
N THR A 938 -54.58 -44.98 -25.19
CA THR A 938 -55.75 -45.00 -26.07
C THR A 938 -56.44 -46.36 -26.01
N TYR A 939 -57.72 -46.37 -25.66
CA TYR A 939 -58.56 -47.56 -25.70
C TYR A 939 -59.38 -47.59 -27.00
N VAL A 940 -59.51 -48.78 -27.60
CA VAL A 940 -60.29 -49.03 -28.83
C VAL A 940 -61.30 -50.13 -28.58
N ASP A 941 -62.56 -49.85 -28.89
CA ASP A 941 -63.70 -50.72 -28.60
C ASP A 941 -63.89 -51.85 -29.63
N GLY A 942 -64.27 -53.02 -29.14
CA GLY A 942 -64.64 -54.21 -29.92
C GLY A 942 -66.16 -54.37 -30.06
N THR A 943 -66.61 -55.53 -30.55
CA THR A 943 -68.02 -55.84 -30.82
C THR A 943 -68.41 -57.25 -30.38
N LEU A 944 -69.49 -57.36 -29.60
CA LEU A 944 -70.15 -58.58 -29.16
C LEU A 944 -71.44 -58.81 -29.98
N THR A 945 -71.54 -59.96 -30.66
CA THR A 945 -72.73 -60.34 -31.44
C THR A 945 -73.61 -61.35 -30.68
N VAL A 946 -74.91 -61.10 -30.60
CA VAL A 946 -75.89 -62.02 -29.99
C VAL A 946 -76.79 -62.63 -31.07
N GLY A 947 -76.72 -63.95 -31.25
CA GLY A 947 -77.55 -64.73 -32.18
C GLY A 947 -78.78 -65.39 -31.54
N LYS A 948 -79.73 -65.87 -32.35
CA LYS A 948 -81.01 -66.48 -31.92
C LYS A 948 -80.85 -67.85 -31.22
N ALA A 949 -81.79 -68.16 -30.34
CA ALA A 949 -82.00 -69.49 -29.76
C ALA A 949 -82.96 -70.36 -30.62
N GLY A 950 -83.14 -71.64 -30.28
CA GLY A 950 -84.06 -72.55 -30.97
C GLY A 950 -85.30 -72.90 -30.14
N LEU A 951 -86.46 -73.01 -30.78
CA LEU A 951 -87.75 -73.34 -30.16
C LEU A 951 -88.48 -74.43 -30.98
N THR A 952 -89.07 -75.42 -30.32
CA THR A 952 -89.90 -76.47 -30.95
C THR A 952 -91.26 -76.58 -30.29
N ILE A 953 -92.31 -76.77 -31.09
CA ILE A 953 -93.72 -76.79 -30.69
C ILE A 953 -94.40 -78.01 -31.30
N THR A 954 -95.23 -78.71 -30.53
CA THR A 954 -95.78 -80.03 -30.91
C THR A 954 -97.27 -80.14 -30.54
N ALA A 955 -98.11 -80.59 -31.48
CA ALA A 955 -99.50 -80.98 -31.20
C ALA A 955 -99.57 -82.30 -30.42
N ASN A 956 -100.48 -82.39 -29.45
CA ASN A 956 -100.67 -83.56 -28.60
C ASN A 956 -101.79 -84.47 -29.13
N ASP A 957 -101.63 -85.79 -29.00
CA ASP A 957 -102.62 -86.80 -29.38
C ASP A 957 -103.94 -86.74 -28.57
N ALA A 958 -105.05 -87.24 -29.14
CA ALA A 958 -106.39 -87.21 -28.56
C ALA A 958 -107.27 -88.44 -28.93
N SER A 959 -108.40 -88.63 -28.26
CA SER A 959 -109.41 -89.65 -28.62
C SER A 959 -110.84 -89.33 -28.17
N LYS A 960 -111.83 -90.04 -28.72
CA LYS A 960 -113.28 -89.85 -28.50
C LYS A 960 -114.12 -91.09 -28.87
N THR A 961 -115.40 -91.07 -28.53
CA THR A 961 -116.39 -92.08 -28.98
C THR A 961 -117.29 -91.52 -30.09
N TYR A 962 -117.82 -92.37 -30.96
CA TYR A 962 -118.79 -92.03 -31.99
C TYR A 962 -120.03 -91.35 -31.38
N GLY A 963 -120.46 -90.23 -31.95
CA GLY A 963 -121.47 -89.34 -31.36
C GLY A 963 -120.91 -88.27 -30.40
N GLN A 964 -119.59 -88.15 -30.22
CA GLN A 964 -118.95 -87.13 -29.37
C GLN A 964 -117.91 -86.27 -30.12
N THR A 965 -117.70 -85.04 -29.65
CA THR A 965 -116.70 -84.10 -30.19
C THR A 965 -115.38 -84.18 -29.41
N ALA A 966 -114.23 -83.94 -30.05
CA ALA A 966 -112.91 -83.94 -29.40
C ALA A 966 -112.32 -82.53 -29.18
N ASN A 967 -111.48 -82.39 -28.16
CA ASN A 967 -110.63 -81.22 -27.88
C ASN A 967 -109.16 -81.55 -28.22
N LEU A 968 -108.36 -80.52 -28.52
CA LEU A 968 -106.96 -80.60 -28.98
C LEU A 968 -106.05 -79.78 -28.04
N SER A 969 -104.74 -80.07 -27.99
CA SER A 969 -103.77 -79.32 -27.18
C SER A 969 -102.34 -79.43 -27.75
N TYR A 970 -101.39 -78.63 -27.25
CA TYR A 970 -99.99 -78.60 -27.69
C TYR A 970 -98.98 -78.62 -26.53
N THR A 971 -97.69 -78.69 -26.85
CA THR A 971 -96.53 -78.46 -25.97
C THR A 971 -95.48 -77.61 -26.68
N ALA A 972 -94.60 -76.93 -25.91
CA ALA A 972 -93.51 -76.10 -26.43
C ALA A 972 -92.22 -76.32 -25.61
N ASN A 973 -91.05 -76.33 -26.26
CA ASN A 973 -89.77 -76.66 -25.65
C ASN A 973 -88.60 -75.89 -26.29
N GLY A 974 -87.69 -75.35 -25.47
CA GLY A 974 -86.56 -74.51 -25.90
C GLY A 974 -86.61 -73.06 -25.43
N LEU A 975 -87.72 -72.63 -24.81
CA LEU A 975 -87.86 -71.31 -24.21
C LEU A 975 -86.86 -71.10 -23.05
N VAL A 976 -86.25 -69.92 -23.00
CA VAL A 976 -85.34 -69.44 -21.95
C VAL A 976 -85.81 -68.09 -21.43
N ASN A 977 -85.11 -67.50 -20.46
CA ASN A 977 -85.33 -66.13 -19.94
C ASN A 977 -86.73 -65.78 -19.39
N GLY A 978 -87.67 -66.74 -19.30
CA GLY A 978 -89.07 -66.49 -18.94
C GLY A 978 -89.99 -66.20 -20.13
N ASP A 979 -89.49 -66.39 -21.36
CA ASP A 979 -90.28 -66.30 -22.59
C ASP A 979 -91.38 -67.38 -22.64
N SER A 980 -92.44 -67.12 -23.39
CA SER A 980 -93.66 -67.93 -23.36
C SER A 980 -94.30 -68.06 -24.73
N VAL A 981 -95.00 -69.18 -24.95
CA VAL A 981 -95.98 -69.35 -26.03
C VAL A 981 -97.36 -69.29 -25.38
N SER A 982 -98.22 -68.39 -25.85
CA SER A 982 -99.58 -68.15 -25.33
C SER A 982 -100.62 -69.01 -26.05
N SER A 983 -100.49 -69.12 -27.38
CA SER A 983 -101.39 -69.88 -28.24
C SER A 983 -100.67 -70.45 -29.46
N VAL A 984 -101.20 -71.55 -29.98
CA VAL A 984 -100.79 -72.25 -31.20
C VAL A 984 -102.09 -72.69 -31.90
N ASP A 985 -102.19 -72.49 -33.20
CA ASP A 985 -103.35 -72.92 -33.99
C ASP A 985 -103.34 -74.45 -34.11
N LEU A 986 -104.46 -75.10 -33.74
CA LEU A 986 -104.61 -76.57 -33.76
C LEU A 986 -105.87 -76.99 -34.49
N SER A 987 -105.76 -77.97 -35.41
CA SER A 987 -106.91 -78.46 -36.16
C SER A 987 -106.85 -79.95 -36.51
N SER A 988 -108.02 -80.62 -36.56
CA SER A 988 -108.16 -82.02 -36.98
C SER A 988 -109.53 -82.30 -37.57
N SER A 989 -109.59 -83.12 -38.63
CA SER A 989 -110.84 -83.53 -39.29
C SER A 989 -111.62 -84.59 -38.49
N GLY A 990 -111.00 -85.30 -37.56
CA GLY A 990 -111.64 -86.31 -36.73
C GLY A 990 -112.56 -85.76 -35.64
N SER A 991 -112.50 -84.45 -35.35
CA SER A 991 -113.13 -83.87 -34.16
C SER A 991 -114.67 -83.90 -34.18
N ALA A 992 -115.33 -83.75 -35.32
CA ALA A 992 -116.80 -83.63 -35.42
C ALA A 992 -117.55 -84.90 -34.98
N ALA A 993 -118.66 -84.76 -34.25
CA ALA A 993 -119.38 -85.89 -33.61
C ALA A 993 -119.87 -87.01 -34.55
N THR A 994 -120.08 -86.70 -35.83
CA THR A 994 -120.48 -87.63 -36.89
C THR A 994 -119.31 -88.38 -37.55
N ALA A 995 -118.05 -88.03 -37.25
CA ALA A 995 -116.88 -88.72 -37.79
C ALA A 995 -116.90 -90.20 -37.38
N THR A 996 -116.81 -91.11 -38.36
CA THR A 996 -116.87 -92.55 -38.13
C THR A 996 -115.64 -93.07 -37.37
N VAL A 997 -115.77 -94.28 -36.83
CA VAL A 997 -114.68 -95.00 -36.14
C VAL A 997 -113.44 -95.06 -37.04
N GLY A 998 -112.32 -94.47 -36.59
CA GLY A 998 -111.15 -94.15 -37.42
C GLY A 998 -110.10 -93.32 -36.69
N SER A 999 -109.08 -92.85 -37.42
CA SER A 999 -107.96 -92.04 -36.89
C SER A 999 -107.54 -90.94 -37.87
N TYR A 1000 -107.09 -89.79 -37.35
CA TYR A 1000 -106.97 -88.51 -38.07
C TYR A 1000 -105.80 -87.66 -37.53
N THR A 1001 -105.09 -86.89 -38.37
CA THR A 1001 -103.97 -86.01 -37.93
C THR A 1001 -104.45 -84.75 -37.19
N ILE A 1002 -103.59 -84.17 -36.35
CA ILE A 1002 -103.74 -82.87 -35.67
C ILE A 1002 -102.56 -81.98 -36.08
N SER A 1003 -102.80 -80.87 -36.79
CA SER A 1003 -101.72 -79.93 -37.19
C SER A 1003 -101.45 -78.85 -36.14
N ALA A 1004 -100.22 -78.33 -36.09
CA ALA A 1004 -99.82 -77.17 -35.27
C ALA A 1004 -99.12 -76.07 -36.09
N ASP A 1005 -99.55 -74.82 -35.94
CA ASP A 1005 -99.00 -73.63 -36.62
C ASP A 1005 -99.14 -72.35 -35.76
N ASN A 1006 -98.59 -71.23 -36.23
CA ASN A 1006 -98.84 -69.86 -35.73
C ASN A 1006 -98.73 -69.68 -34.20
N ALA A 1007 -97.56 -69.95 -33.63
CA ALA A 1007 -97.27 -69.65 -32.23
C ALA A 1007 -97.22 -68.13 -31.97
N ASP A 1008 -98.08 -67.66 -31.08
CA ASP A 1008 -98.02 -66.32 -30.48
C ASP A 1008 -97.42 -66.41 -29.06
N GLY A 1009 -96.85 -65.32 -28.56
CA GLY A 1009 -96.21 -65.30 -27.24
C GLY A 1009 -95.16 -64.21 -27.02
N THR A 1010 -94.51 -64.25 -25.86
CA THR A 1010 -93.53 -63.24 -25.43
C THR A 1010 -92.10 -63.67 -25.78
N GLY A 1011 -91.31 -62.74 -26.36
CA GLY A 1011 -89.88 -62.92 -26.63
C GLY A 1011 -89.53 -63.78 -27.86
N LEU A 1012 -90.53 -64.34 -28.55
CA LEU A 1012 -90.38 -65.29 -29.66
C LEU A 1012 -89.52 -64.79 -30.83
N SER A 1013 -89.34 -63.48 -30.99
CA SER A 1013 -88.41 -62.89 -31.99
C SER A 1013 -86.94 -63.24 -31.77
N ASN A 1014 -86.53 -63.59 -30.54
CA ASN A 1014 -85.17 -64.06 -30.22
C ASN A 1014 -84.94 -65.54 -30.59
N TYR A 1015 -85.93 -66.23 -31.16
CA TYR A 1015 -85.89 -67.66 -31.47
C TYR A 1015 -86.10 -67.93 -32.96
N ASP A 1016 -85.65 -69.08 -33.42
CA ASP A 1016 -86.11 -69.74 -34.64
C ASP A 1016 -87.00 -70.94 -34.26
N ILE A 1017 -88.20 -71.01 -34.83
CA ILE A 1017 -89.32 -71.85 -34.35
C ILE A 1017 -89.59 -73.02 -35.33
N THR A 1018 -89.84 -74.21 -34.78
CA THR A 1018 -90.18 -75.45 -35.52
C THR A 1018 -91.48 -76.05 -34.98
N TYR A 1019 -92.35 -76.57 -35.85
CA TYR A 1019 -93.65 -77.18 -35.50
C TYR A 1019 -93.72 -78.69 -35.81
N VAL A 1020 -94.56 -79.44 -35.09
CA VAL A 1020 -94.73 -80.90 -35.18
C VAL A 1020 -96.20 -81.30 -34.94
N ASP A 1021 -96.72 -82.25 -35.72
CA ASP A 1021 -98.12 -82.72 -35.71
C ASP A 1021 -98.39 -83.90 -34.73
N GLY A 1022 -99.69 -84.14 -34.42
CA GLY A 1022 -100.21 -85.23 -33.58
C GLY A 1022 -101.40 -86.00 -34.19
N THR A 1023 -102.14 -86.80 -33.40
CA THR A 1023 -103.16 -87.77 -33.89
C THR A 1023 -104.42 -87.89 -33.00
N LEU A 1024 -105.60 -88.01 -33.62
CA LEU A 1024 -106.93 -88.13 -32.99
C LEU A 1024 -107.67 -89.42 -33.41
N THR A 1025 -108.23 -90.20 -32.47
CA THR A 1025 -108.89 -91.51 -32.74
C THR A 1025 -110.35 -91.62 -32.22
N VAL A 1026 -111.21 -92.40 -32.91
CA VAL A 1026 -112.67 -92.52 -32.65
C VAL A 1026 -113.15 -93.98 -32.47
N GLY A 1027 -113.96 -94.28 -31.43
CA GLY A 1027 -114.49 -95.64 -31.09
C GLY A 1027 -116.03 -95.84 -31.16
N LYS A 1028 -116.54 -97.08 -30.96
CA LYS A 1028 -117.98 -97.48 -31.13
C LYS A 1028 -118.91 -97.20 -29.93
N ALA A 1029 -120.23 -97.20 -30.17
CA ALA A 1029 -121.33 -97.11 -29.19
C ALA A 1029 -121.96 -98.49 -28.84
N GLY A 1030 -123.08 -98.54 -28.09
CA GLY A 1030 -123.71 -99.79 -27.60
C GLY A 1030 -125.24 -99.78 -27.51
N LEU A 1031 -125.88 -100.96 -27.58
CA LEU A 1031 -127.32 -101.19 -27.78
C LEU A 1031 -127.83 -102.47 -27.06
N THR A 1032 -129.10 -102.52 -26.66
CA THR A 1032 -129.74 -103.69 -25.99
C THR A 1032 -131.16 -103.97 -26.53
N ILE A 1033 -131.60 -105.23 -26.49
CA ILE A 1033 -132.83 -105.75 -27.11
C ILE A 1033 -133.56 -106.74 -26.17
N THR A 1034 -134.89 -106.64 -25.97
CA THR A 1034 -135.63 -107.38 -24.93
C THR A 1034 -136.94 -108.01 -25.42
N ALA A 1035 -137.25 -109.26 -25.05
CA ALA A 1035 -138.49 -109.99 -25.40
C ALA A 1035 -139.68 -109.84 -24.42
N ASN A 1036 -140.92 -110.09 -24.89
CA ASN A 1036 -142.18 -109.79 -24.16
C ASN A 1036 -142.94 -111.04 -23.61
N ASP A 1037 -143.72 -110.87 -22.53
CA ASP A 1037 -144.51 -111.92 -21.81
C ASP A 1037 -145.87 -112.35 -22.48
N ALA A 1038 -146.48 -113.48 -22.07
CA ALA A 1038 -147.74 -114.06 -22.56
C ALA A 1038 -148.51 -114.97 -21.52
N SER A 1039 -149.74 -115.45 -21.81
CA SER A 1039 -150.51 -116.39 -20.95
C SER A 1039 -151.70 -117.12 -21.63
N LYS A 1040 -152.25 -118.18 -20.99
CA LYS A 1040 -153.53 -118.87 -21.30
C LYS A 1040 -154.17 -119.54 -20.06
N THR A 1041 -155.33 -120.19 -20.20
CA THR A 1041 -155.96 -121.09 -19.19
C THR A 1041 -155.79 -122.58 -19.55
N TYR A 1042 -155.97 -123.49 -18.58
CA TYR A 1042 -155.80 -124.93 -18.83
C TYR A 1042 -156.97 -125.53 -19.61
N ASP A 1043 -156.67 -126.01 -20.82
CA ASP A 1043 -157.59 -126.61 -21.81
C ASP A 1043 -157.12 -128.00 -22.31
N GLY A 1044 -155.94 -128.47 -21.86
CA GLY A 1044 -155.30 -129.70 -22.31
C GLY A 1044 -154.41 -129.58 -23.57
N LEU A 1045 -154.15 -128.37 -24.08
CA LEU A 1045 -153.39 -128.12 -25.33
C LEU A 1045 -152.08 -127.35 -25.12
N ALA A 1046 -151.07 -127.66 -25.93
CA ALA A 1046 -149.73 -127.06 -25.88
C ALA A 1046 -149.66 -125.64 -26.48
N TRP A 1047 -148.73 -124.81 -25.97
CA TRP A 1047 -148.37 -123.50 -26.51
C TRP A 1047 -147.20 -123.57 -27.53
N SER A 1048 -147.20 -122.70 -28.54
CA SER A 1048 -146.17 -122.66 -29.61
C SER A 1048 -146.02 -121.29 -30.30
N ARG A 1049 -145.98 -120.18 -29.54
CA ARG A 1049 -145.91 -118.79 -30.07
C ARG A 1049 -144.98 -117.87 -29.25
N GLY A 1050 -144.60 -116.73 -29.81
CA GLY A 1050 -143.88 -115.62 -29.15
C GLY A 1050 -144.67 -114.29 -29.19
N ASN A 1051 -144.12 -113.20 -28.63
CA ASN A 1051 -144.87 -111.93 -28.40
C ASN A 1051 -144.11 -110.60 -28.68
N GLY A 1052 -143.03 -110.59 -29.47
CA GLY A 1052 -142.33 -109.35 -29.85
C GLY A 1052 -141.07 -109.04 -29.02
N VAL A 1053 -140.34 -107.99 -29.45
CA VAL A 1053 -139.18 -107.41 -28.75
C VAL A 1053 -139.20 -105.87 -28.76
N SER A 1054 -138.34 -105.25 -27.95
CA SER A 1054 -138.05 -103.81 -27.87
C SER A 1054 -136.54 -103.53 -27.92
N TYR A 1055 -136.14 -102.29 -28.23
CA TYR A 1055 -134.73 -101.86 -28.44
C TYR A 1055 -134.40 -100.62 -27.59
N SER A 1056 -133.14 -100.46 -27.16
CA SER A 1056 -132.64 -99.26 -26.47
C SER A 1056 -131.14 -99.05 -26.67
N GLY A 1057 -130.68 -97.81 -26.90
CA GLY A 1057 -129.25 -97.42 -26.90
C GLY A 1057 -128.72 -96.72 -28.16
N PHE A 1058 -129.52 -96.50 -29.21
CA PHE A 1058 -129.07 -95.74 -30.39
C PHE A 1058 -128.68 -94.29 -30.05
N VAL A 1059 -127.67 -93.79 -30.74
CA VAL A 1059 -127.26 -92.37 -30.76
C VAL A 1059 -127.50 -91.79 -32.16
N ASN A 1060 -127.18 -90.51 -32.37
CA ASN A 1060 -127.28 -89.80 -33.66
C ASN A 1060 -128.67 -89.82 -34.35
N GLY A 1061 -129.73 -90.28 -33.68
CA GLY A 1061 -131.08 -90.42 -34.23
C GLY A 1061 -131.32 -91.72 -35.01
N GLU A 1062 -130.43 -92.70 -34.91
CA GLU A 1062 -130.54 -94.01 -35.58
C GLU A 1062 -131.61 -94.90 -34.91
N ASP A 1063 -132.17 -95.88 -35.64
CA ASP A 1063 -133.16 -96.83 -35.13
C ASP A 1063 -132.89 -98.28 -35.58
N ALA A 1064 -133.84 -99.20 -35.36
CA ALA A 1064 -133.69 -100.62 -35.70
C ALA A 1064 -133.40 -100.90 -37.19
N SER A 1065 -133.52 -99.91 -38.09
CA SER A 1065 -133.09 -100.01 -39.49
C SER A 1065 -131.57 -100.03 -39.71
N VAL A 1066 -130.75 -99.63 -38.71
CA VAL A 1066 -129.28 -99.77 -38.78
C VAL A 1066 -128.77 -101.12 -38.24
N LEU A 1067 -129.67 -102.12 -38.13
CA LEU A 1067 -129.39 -103.46 -37.65
C LEU A 1067 -129.59 -104.51 -38.75
N ASP A 1068 -128.61 -105.42 -38.87
CA ASP A 1068 -128.66 -106.54 -39.80
C ASP A 1068 -128.96 -107.87 -39.06
N GLY A 1069 -129.84 -108.70 -39.62
CA GLY A 1069 -130.07 -110.09 -39.18
C GLY A 1069 -131.54 -110.53 -39.21
N THR A 1070 -131.89 -111.56 -38.44
CA THR A 1070 -133.27 -112.10 -38.34
C THR A 1070 -133.57 -112.56 -36.92
N LEU A 1071 -134.68 -112.09 -36.35
CA LEU A 1071 -135.06 -112.33 -34.97
C LEU A 1071 -135.74 -113.69 -34.76
N VAL A 1072 -135.23 -114.49 -33.81
CA VAL A 1072 -135.74 -115.83 -33.47
C VAL A 1072 -136.18 -115.91 -32.01
N TYR A 1073 -137.32 -116.57 -31.73
CA TYR A 1073 -137.83 -116.79 -30.38
C TYR A 1073 -137.59 -118.22 -29.87
N GLY A 1074 -137.27 -118.36 -28.59
CA GLY A 1074 -137.01 -119.66 -27.93
C GLY A 1074 -137.62 -119.76 -26.52
N GLY A 1075 -137.01 -120.56 -25.64
CA GLY A 1075 -137.40 -120.72 -24.24
C GLY A 1075 -138.40 -121.84 -23.95
N SER A 1076 -138.62 -122.13 -22.65
CA SER A 1076 -139.44 -123.27 -22.20
C SER A 1076 -140.95 -123.10 -22.40
N ALA A 1077 -141.40 -121.93 -22.86
CA ALA A 1077 -142.79 -121.65 -23.25
C ALA A 1077 -143.25 -122.50 -24.45
N GLN A 1078 -142.32 -122.95 -25.30
CA GLN A 1078 -142.64 -123.78 -26.46
C GLN A 1078 -142.88 -125.22 -26.03
N GLY A 1079 -144.12 -125.72 -26.20
CA GLY A 1079 -144.56 -127.05 -25.79
C GLY A 1079 -145.31 -127.12 -24.46
N ALA A 1080 -145.49 -126.01 -23.75
CA ALA A 1080 -146.13 -125.97 -22.42
C ALA A 1080 -147.64 -126.32 -22.46
N VAL A 1081 -148.08 -127.29 -21.64
CA VAL A 1081 -149.49 -127.74 -21.51
C VAL A 1081 -150.07 -127.53 -20.11
N ASN A 1082 -149.30 -127.86 -19.06
CA ASN A 1082 -149.78 -127.91 -17.68
C ASN A 1082 -149.79 -126.52 -17.02
N ALA A 1083 -150.54 -126.38 -15.91
CA ALA A 1083 -150.51 -125.18 -15.08
C ALA A 1083 -149.08 -124.88 -14.56
N GLY A 1084 -148.56 -123.68 -14.83
CA GLY A 1084 -147.18 -123.30 -14.53
C GLY A 1084 -146.74 -121.98 -15.19
N ARG A 1085 -145.46 -121.60 -15.00
CA ARG A 1085 -144.77 -120.51 -15.72
C ARG A 1085 -143.57 -121.05 -16.52
N TYR A 1086 -143.30 -120.44 -17.68
CA TYR A 1086 -142.30 -120.91 -18.66
C TYR A 1086 -141.62 -119.73 -19.38
N SER A 1087 -140.38 -119.84 -19.88
CA SER A 1087 -139.63 -118.69 -20.46
C SER A 1087 -139.81 -118.52 -21.98
N LEU A 1088 -139.66 -117.29 -22.48
CA LEU A 1088 -139.68 -116.93 -23.90
C LEU A 1088 -138.46 -116.04 -24.24
N THR A 1089 -137.52 -116.55 -25.03
CA THR A 1089 -136.22 -115.88 -25.29
C THR A 1089 -136.15 -115.22 -26.67
N ALA A 1090 -135.19 -114.33 -26.94
CA ALA A 1090 -134.97 -113.75 -28.28
C ALA A 1090 -133.47 -113.51 -28.65
N SER A 1091 -133.14 -113.61 -29.94
CA SER A 1091 -131.78 -113.34 -30.48
C SER A 1091 -131.76 -113.07 -32.00
N GLY A 1092 -130.65 -112.55 -32.56
CA GLY A 1092 -130.33 -112.67 -34.00
C GLY A 1092 -129.86 -111.45 -34.82
N LEU A 1093 -129.37 -110.34 -34.22
CA LEU A 1093 -129.03 -109.09 -34.94
C LEU A 1093 -127.60 -108.55 -34.66
N SER A 1094 -127.09 -107.68 -35.53
CA SER A 1094 -125.74 -107.05 -35.48
C SER A 1094 -125.73 -105.60 -36.03
N ALA A 1095 -124.65 -104.83 -35.82
CA ALA A 1095 -124.52 -103.45 -36.30
C ALA A 1095 -123.08 -102.95 -36.52
N GLY A 1096 -122.92 -101.93 -37.37
CA GLY A 1096 -121.63 -101.31 -37.71
C GLY A 1096 -121.03 -100.44 -36.60
N ASN A 1097 -121.72 -99.38 -36.19
CA ASN A 1097 -121.24 -98.42 -35.19
C ASN A 1097 -121.55 -98.79 -33.72
N TYR A 1098 -122.27 -99.89 -33.49
CA TYR A 1098 -122.79 -100.33 -32.18
C TYR A 1098 -122.32 -101.74 -31.80
N ALA A 1099 -122.34 -102.06 -30.51
CA ALA A 1099 -122.29 -103.41 -29.94
C ALA A 1099 -123.64 -103.78 -29.30
N ILE A 1100 -124.14 -105.00 -29.48
CA ILE A 1100 -125.54 -105.39 -29.16
C ILE A 1100 -125.63 -106.45 -28.05
N SER A 1101 -126.67 -106.36 -27.21
CA SER A 1101 -127.02 -107.32 -26.13
C SER A 1101 -128.51 -107.71 -26.12
N TYR A 1102 -128.89 -108.81 -25.45
CA TYR A 1102 -130.23 -109.43 -25.47
C TYR A 1102 -130.81 -109.80 -24.08
N VAL A 1103 -132.15 -109.81 -23.94
CA VAL A 1103 -132.93 -110.10 -22.70
C VAL A 1103 -134.28 -110.82 -23.01
N ASP A 1104 -134.79 -111.64 -22.06
CA ASP A 1104 -135.90 -112.60 -22.23
C ASP A 1104 -137.21 -112.30 -21.42
N GLY A 1105 -138.32 -113.01 -21.72
CA GLY A 1105 -139.65 -112.94 -21.08
C GLY A 1105 -140.30 -114.30 -20.70
N THR A 1106 -141.65 -114.37 -20.54
CA THR A 1106 -142.37 -115.47 -19.84
C THR A 1106 -143.81 -115.83 -20.35
N LEU A 1107 -144.33 -117.03 -20.02
CA LEU A 1107 -145.69 -117.59 -20.29
C LEU A 1107 -146.37 -118.16 -19.01
N VAL A 1108 -147.72 -118.27 -18.91
CA VAL A 1108 -148.50 -118.72 -17.70
C VAL A 1108 -149.80 -119.55 -17.98
N ILE A 1109 -150.22 -120.52 -17.13
CA ILE A 1109 -151.44 -121.41 -17.24
C ILE A 1109 -152.15 -121.78 -15.86
N SER A 1110 -153.50 -121.95 -15.72
CA SER A 1110 -154.28 -122.05 -14.42
C SER A 1110 -155.68 -122.82 -14.37
N GLY A 1111 -156.37 -122.96 -13.19
CA GLY A 1111 -157.60 -123.81 -12.89
C GLY A 1111 -158.68 -123.34 -11.83
N GLN A 1112 -159.62 -124.20 -11.33
CA GLN A 1112 -160.98 -123.91 -10.72
C GLN A 1112 -161.17 -123.98 -9.14
N PRO A 1113 -162.29 -123.47 -8.51
CA PRO A 1113 -162.28 -122.82 -7.16
C PRO A 1113 -163.29 -123.25 -6.03
N VAL A 1114 -163.08 -122.69 -4.80
CA VAL A 1114 -164.01 -122.54 -3.63
C VAL A 1114 -163.78 -121.15 -2.94
N VAL A 1115 -164.57 -120.73 -1.93
CA VAL A 1115 -164.82 -119.31 -1.50
C VAL A 1115 -164.53 -119.02 0.01
N GLU A 1116 -164.52 -117.72 0.40
CA GLU A 1116 -164.53 -117.10 1.76
C GLU A 1116 -163.15 -116.66 2.39
N PRO A 1117 -163.06 -115.85 3.51
CA PRO A 1117 -163.19 -114.38 3.46
C PRO A 1117 -162.22 -113.53 4.37
N THR A 1118 -162.45 -112.20 4.43
CA THR A 1118 -162.13 -111.18 5.51
C THR A 1118 -160.76 -110.45 5.69
N LEU A 1119 -160.86 -109.10 5.84
CA LEU A 1119 -160.09 -108.10 6.66
C LEU A 1119 -158.80 -107.32 6.12
N PRO A 1120 -158.52 -106.06 6.63
CA PRO A 1120 -157.40 -105.13 6.28
C PRO A 1120 -156.24 -105.11 7.36
N PRO A 1121 -155.28 -104.14 7.55
CA PRO A 1121 -154.86 -102.84 6.91
C PRO A 1121 -153.32 -102.86 6.50
N PRO A 1122 -152.31 -101.93 6.74
CA PRO A 1122 -152.16 -100.52 7.22
C PRO A 1122 -151.21 -99.58 6.35
N SER A 1123 -150.54 -98.54 6.91
CA SER A 1123 -149.62 -97.57 6.22
C SER A 1123 -148.59 -96.80 7.14
N ALA A 1124 -147.66 -95.96 6.57
CA ALA A 1124 -146.64 -95.02 7.20
C ALA A 1124 -145.32 -95.66 7.79
N PRO A 1125 -144.21 -94.97 8.31
CA PRO A 1125 -143.89 -93.54 8.69
C PRO A 1125 -142.47 -92.94 8.23
N PRO A 1126 -141.93 -91.77 8.72
CA PRO A 1126 -140.74 -91.00 8.17
C PRO A 1126 -139.57 -90.50 9.13
N ALA A 1127 -138.50 -89.80 8.60
CA ALA A 1127 -137.79 -88.56 9.13
C ALA A 1127 -136.22 -88.41 9.39
N TYR A 1128 -135.72 -87.13 9.35
CA TYR A 1128 -134.69 -86.38 10.19
C TYR A 1128 -133.13 -86.26 9.96
N GLY A 1129 -132.52 -85.08 10.27
CA GLY A 1129 -131.05 -84.75 10.34
C GLY A 1129 -130.69 -83.22 10.50
N ASP A 1130 -129.51 -82.79 11.03
CA ASP A 1130 -129.15 -81.35 11.34
C ASP A 1130 -127.63 -81.00 11.71
N ILE A 1131 -127.27 -79.68 11.83
CA ILE A 1131 -126.41 -78.96 12.85
C ILE A 1131 -124.97 -78.29 12.64
N LEU A 1132 -124.87 -76.96 12.96
CA LEU A 1132 -123.74 -76.05 13.44
C LEU A 1132 -122.47 -75.72 12.56
N ALA A 1133 -121.50 -74.76 12.80
CA ALA A 1133 -121.15 -73.60 13.70
C ALA A 1133 -119.88 -72.80 13.15
N SER A 1134 -119.25 -71.72 13.69
CA SER A 1134 -119.60 -70.42 14.39
C SER A 1134 -118.35 -69.48 14.67
N LEU A 1135 -118.54 -68.26 15.26
CA LEU A 1135 -117.57 -67.33 15.99
C LEU A 1135 -116.76 -66.16 15.31
N THR A 1136 -115.95 -65.36 16.09
CA THR A 1136 -115.83 -63.85 15.99
C THR A 1136 -114.60 -63.08 16.63
N PHE A 1137 -114.19 -61.89 16.07
CA PHE A 1137 -113.52 -60.65 16.66
C PHE A 1137 -112.01 -60.68 17.13
N ALA A 1138 -111.29 -59.59 17.58
CA ALA A 1138 -111.05 -58.18 17.13
C ALA A 1138 -110.08 -57.35 18.07
N ARG A 1139 -109.36 -56.29 17.57
CA ARG A 1139 -108.63 -55.15 18.27
C ARG A 1139 -107.33 -55.47 19.08
N SER A 1140 -106.21 -54.70 18.94
CA SER A 1140 -105.71 -53.44 19.62
C SER A 1140 -105.15 -53.65 21.06
N GLU A 1141 -104.18 -52.92 21.67
CA GLU A 1141 -103.46 -51.64 21.40
C GLU A 1141 -102.19 -51.51 22.33
N ASP A 1142 -101.45 -50.37 22.30
CA ASP A 1142 -100.68 -49.75 23.42
C ASP A 1142 -99.37 -50.38 24.01
N LEU A 1143 -98.37 -49.65 24.58
CA LEU A 1143 -97.95 -48.21 24.53
C LEU A 1143 -96.57 -47.95 25.23
N ARG A 1144 -96.03 -46.71 25.10
CA ARG A 1144 -95.04 -45.95 25.94
C ARG A 1144 -93.53 -46.02 25.62
N ARG A 1145 -92.68 -45.00 25.87
CA ARG A 1145 -92.77 -43.49 25.95
C ARG A 1145 -91.43 -42.92 26.48
N ALA A 1146 -90.77 -41.95 25.81
CA ALA A 1146 -90.04 -40.82 26.44
C ALA A 1146 -89.47 -39.82 25.39
N GLU A 1147 -89.43 -38.54 25.78
CA GLU A 1147 -88.97 -37.30 25.13
C GLU A 1147 -88.33 -36.42 26.24
N PRO A 1148 -87.67 -35.27 26.01
CA PRO A 1148 -86.96 -34.70 24.83
C PRO A 1148 -85.55 -34.15 25.21
N THR A 1149 -84.86 -33.37 24.35
CA THR A 1149 -84.50 -31.93 24.58
C THR A 1149 -83.65 -31.27 23.47
N ASP A 1150 -83.82 -29.95 23.32
CA ASP A 1150 -83.03 -28.94 22.61
C ASP A 1150 -83.02 -28.86 21.06
N THR A 1151 -82.93 -27.60 20.59
CA THR A 1151 -83.30 -27.06 19.26
C THR A 1151 -82.27 -25.97 18.84
N PRO A 1152 -82.03 -25.65 17.54
CA PRO A 1152 -83.05 -25.32 16.54
C PRO A 1152 -82.87 -25.90 15.11
N LEU A 1153 -83.92 -25.66 14.29
CA LEU A 1153 -84.13 -26.15 12.92
C LEU A 1153 -83.31 -25.35 11.88
N PRO A 1154 -82.99 -25.91 10.69
CA PRO A 1154 -83.97 -25.96 9.60
C PRO A 1154 -83.89 -27.22 8.70
N TYR A 1155 -84.83 -28.15 8.85
CA TYR A 1155 -85.10 -29.18 7.83
C TYR A 1155 -86.56 -29.64 7.92
N GLN A 1156 -87.13 -30.03 6.78
CA GLN A 1156 -88.48 -30.58 6.67
C GLN A 1156 -88.41 -31.87 5.84
N VAL A 1157 -89.11 -32.91 6.29
CA VAL A 1157 -88.99 -34.27 5.72
C VAL A 1157 -90.32 -34.70 5.11
N VAL A 1158 -90.27 -35.14 3.85
CA VAL A 1158 -91.37 -35.84 3.16
C VAL A 1158 -90.81 -37.07 2.43
N ALA A 1159 -91.66 -37.98 1.99
CA ALA A 1159 -91.22 -39.21 1.31
C ALA A 1159 -90.40 -38.95 0.02
N SER A 1160 -90.52 -37.75 -0.54
CA SER A 1160 -89.76 -37.27 -1.71
C SER A 1160 -88.56 -36.37 -1.35
N GLY A 1161 -88.04 -36.42 -0.12
CA GLY A 1161 -86.71 -35.91 0.22
C GLY A 1161 -86.51 -35.34 1.63
N ILE A 1162 -85.24 -35.31 2.03
CA ILE A 1162 -84.67 -34.21 2.83
C ILE A 1162 -83.88 -33.37 1.85
N GLN A 1163 -84.21 -32.09 1.73
CA GLN A 1163 -83.57 -31.18 0.79
C GLN A 1163 -82.35 -30.53 1.44
N LEU A 1164 -81.15 -30.83 0.93
CA LEU A 1164 -79.91 -30.15 1.32
C LEU A 1164 -79.74 -28.84 0.53
N PRO A 1165 -79.03 -27.83 1.05
CA PRO A 1165 -78.71 -26.61 0.32
C PRO A 1165 -77.77 -26.87 -0.87
N GLU A 1166 -77.89 -26.06 -1.92
CA GLU A 1166 -76.98 -26.10 -3.07
C GLU A 1166 -75.54 -25.75 -2.63
N GLY A 1167 -74.57 -26.62 -2.97
CA GLY A 1167 -73.15 -26.43 -2.62
C GLY A 1167 -72.39 -27.68 -2.18
N ILE A 1168 -73.04 -28.85 -2.13
CA ILE A 1168 -72.47 -30.19 -1.90
C ILE A 1168 -73.08 -31.14 -2.93
#